data_AF-A0A059EWZ2-F1
#
_entry.id   AF-A0A059EWZ2-F1
#
_cell.length_a   1.000
_cell.length_b   1.000
_cell.length_c   1.000
_cell.angle_alpha   90.00
_cell.angle_beta   90.00
_cell.angle_gamma   90.00
#
_symmetry.space_group_name_H-M   'P 1'
#
loop_
_entity.id
_entity.type
_entity.pdbx_description
1 polymer ?
#
loop_
_entity_poly.entity_id
_entity_poly.type
_entity_poly.pdbx_seq_one_letter_code
_entity_poly.pdbx_strand_id
1 'polypeptide(L)'
;MLKTNLREIFNESQTLPLRKAISKAKEAKDYICSNDEGLQSFIEIINIILLDKNKEISSNVYSLVKSIIKSFNEDVGGHFFSKKICEHLIETLNCKFKKVRRKTMILLSLFTFENKILSKISESLFDKDKSVRRECIKLLSSYQNEKIAGKSVIKHLIKDLAKHDPNFEVRKEALKTLEIIKDNYSTLISRSADVNISIRKYFFDRVFDSLDLKLFSSEEKYFILKVVYSERGFDTKIQFIKKIKDAYSNDHILFVEDFYDKSVEEELKECLKHLFSEIELVIEEGFIKNLNFHSAFVFYEHLKYINERLGRDAIELPPLNDFLEFVYKKSKEALVNKEMIPFLRYLLKILSFFEILNYENYKIIQAMIYNLLGKNFLEEIVDDIFILPNISTDLNFLGSLIKKNEENDKILILCRSIFKNVSFSELHHAILNEILFKFKNKQQFYEVLFYAILKEQNEEFLNHLLFNLSDTFVFLTDLYLNETFMSRIKDKLFPFLENELNSARMDVIKSLCKILLKERSTFNLNNLLTLFYAEKNEESTQFLSVFFYEFFNENNDILINNFCTFLKSIPINKHRIFIDQTLYWLNSSNTDLFTYNILLFIYKNIGVNLRTLLKLLNLISFEGNNITLLKKIRYISQLLHKRNIDLKVLEAKINSFTNEEEIEDYVIKQVKDDLDITY
;
A
#
# COMPACT_ATOMS: atom_id res chain seq x y z
N MET A 1 51.38 -43.35 -31.20
CA MET A 1 49.99 -42.87 -30.99
C MET A 1 50.09 -41.52 -30.31
N LEU A 2 49.72 -40.45 -31.00
CA LEU A 2 49.68 -39.09 -30.44
C LEU A 2 48.66 -39.09 -29.29
N LYS A 3 49.11 -38.88 -28.05
CA LYS A 3 48.20 -38.64 -26.91
C LYS A 3 47.45 -37.34 -27.24
N THR A 4 46.16 -37.43 -27.52
CA THR A 4 45.26 -36.28 -27.66
C THR A 4 45.50 -35.32 -26.50
N ASN A 5 45.83 -34.06 -26.77
CA ASN A 5 46.03 -33.07 -25.71
C ASN A 5 44.65 -32.70 -25.14
N LEU A 6 44.57 -32.46 -23.82
CA LEU A 6 43.37 -32.02 -23.12
C LEU A 6 42.65 -30.83 -23.81
N ARG A 7 43.40 -29.91 -24.45
CA ARG A 7 42.82 -28.80 -25.23
C ARG A 7 42.03 -29.26 -26.44
N GLU A 8 42.50 -30.29 -27.15
CA GLU A 8 41.81 -30.85 -28.32
C GLU A 8 40.51 -31.53 -27.89
N ILE A 9 40.53 -32.27 -26.78
CA ILE A 9 39.34 -32.91 -26.20
C ILE A 9 38.26 -31.86 -25.90
N PHE A 10 38.64 -30.73 -25.30
CA PHE A 10 37.70 -29.64 -24.98
C PHE A 10 37.22 -28.86 -26.21
N ASN A 11 38.06 -28.69 -27.23
CA ASN A 11 37.68 -28.04 -28.48
C ASN A 11 36.71 -28.91 -29.30
N GLU A 12 36.98 -30.21 -29.42
CA GLU A 12 36.09 -31.17 -30.07
C GLU A 12 34.73 -31.20 -29.35
N SER A 13 34.75 -31.33 -28.03
CA SER A 13 33.55 -31.46 -27.21
C SER A 13 32.59 -30.27 -27.30
N GLN A 14 33.09 -29.07 -27.64
CA GLN A 14 32.23 -27.90 -27.84
C GLN A 14 31.27 -28.06 -29.03
N THR A 15 31.69 -28.77 -30.07
CA THR A 15 30.93 -28.93 -31.33
C THR A 15 30.15 -30.25 -31.41
N LEU A 16 30.43 -31.19 -30.51
CA LEU A 16 29.79 -32.50 -30.48
C LEU A 16 28.38 -32.47 -29.88
N PRO A 17 27.50 -33.42 -30.23
CA PRO A 17 26.28 -33.67 -29.46
C PRO A 17 26.60 -34.00 -27.99
N LEU A 18 25.79 -33.51 -27.06
CA LEU A 18 26.01 -33.60 -25.61
C LEU A 18 26.42 -34.99 -25.11
N ARG A 19 25.76 -36.06 -25.59
CA ARG A 19 26.10 -37.45 -25.21
C ARG A 19 27.51 -37.86 -25.64
N LYS A 20 27.95 -37.43 -26.83
CA LYS A 20 29.31 -37.71 -27.34
C LYS A 20 30.35 -36.86 -26.61
N ALA A 21 30.04 -35.60 -26.31
CA ALA A 21 30.90 -34.76 -25.48
C ALA A 21 31.14 -35.39 -24.09
N ILE A 22 30.08 -35.87 -23.42
CA ILE A 22 30.22 -36.57 -22.13
C ILE A 22 31.08 -37.84 -22.23
N SER A 23 30.99 -38.60 -23.33
CA SER A 23 31.78 -39.83 -23.51
C SER A 23 33.31 -39.60 -23.53
N LYS A 24 33.76 -38.37 -23.80
CA LYS A 24 35.16 -37.95 -23.74
C LYS A 24 35.69 -37.71 -22.31
N ALA A 25 34.82 -37.72 -21.29
CA ALA A 25 35.22 -37.47 -19.91
C ALA A 25 36.26 -38.47 -19.39
N LYS A 26 36.18 -39.74 -19.80
CA LYS A 26 37.16 -40.76 -19.41
C LYS A 26 38.54 -40.48 -20.02
N GLU A 27 38.60 -40.16 -21.31
CA GLU A 27 39.83 -39.79 -22.01
C GLU A 27 40.50 -38.57 -21.34
N ALA A 28 39.69 -37.56 -20.98
CA ALA A 28 40.16 -36.39 -20.25
C ALA A 28 40.66 -36.73 -18.84
N LYS A 29 39.93 -37.56 -18.08
CA LYS A 29 40.32 -38.01 -16.74
C LYS A 29 41.67 -38.72 -16.77
N ASP A 30 41.83 -39.69 -17.68
CA ASP A 30 43.04 -40.49 -17.82
C ASP A 30 44.26 -39.61 -18.14
N TYR A 31 44.07 -38.57 -18.98
CA TYR A 31 45.12 -37.57 -19.26
C TYR A 31 45.48 -36.77 -18.00
N ILE A 32 44.49 -36.25 -17.27
CA ILE A 32 44.70 -35.43 -16.06
C ILE A 32 45.46 -36.21 -14.98
N CYS A 33 45.17 -37.50 -14.82
CA CYS A 33 45.83 -38.35 -13.83
C CYS A 33 47.23 -38.83 -14.25
N SER A 34 47.64 -38.64 -15.51
CA SER A 34 48.85 -39.29 -16.04
C SER A 34 50.17 -38.62 -15.64
N ASN A 35 50.18 -37.34 -15.23
CA ASN A 35 51.33 -36.60 -14.68
C ASN A 35 50.89 -35.27 -14.01
N ASP A 36 51.79 -34.61 -13.26
CA ASP A 36 51.51 -33.31 -12.61
C ASP A 36 51.15 -32.19 -13.61
N GLU A 37 51.67 -32.27 -14.85
CA GLU A 37 51.34 -31.35 -15.95
C GLU A 37 49.87 -31.46 -16.40
N GLY A 38 49.25 -32.63 -16.25
CA GLY A 38 47.86 -32.89 -16.62
C GLY A 38 46.87 -32.09 -15.77
N LEU A 39 47.09 -32.00 -14.45
CA LEU A 39 46.30 -31.17 -13.55
C LEU A 39 46.45 -29.67 -13.86
N GLN A 40 47.69 -29.21 -14.10
CA GLN A 40 47.92 -27.80 -14.47
C GLN A 40 47.27 -27.44 -15.81
N SER A 41 47.37 -28.33 -16.80
CA SER A 41 46.69 -28.17 -18.09
C SER A 41 45.18 -28.07 -17.94
N PHE A 42 44.59 -28.83 -17.01
CA PHE A 42 43.16 -28.73 -16.73
C PHE A 42 42.79 -27.41 -16.04
N ILE A 43 43.60 -26.96 -15.08
CA ILE A 43 43.43 -25.65 -14.42
C ILE A 43 43.49 -24.51 -15.44
N GLU A 44 44.40 -24.57 -16.41
CA GLU A 44 44.45 -23.60 -17.52
C GLU A 44 43.15 -23.58 -18.34
N ILE A 45 42.61 -24.74 -18.68
CA ILE A 45 41.34 -24.85 -19.40
C ILE A 45 40.18 -24.27 -18.57
N ILE A 46 40.14 -24.56 -17.27
CA ILE A 46 39.17 -23.95 -16.35
C ILE A 46 39.30 -22.42 -16.38
N ASN A 47 40.52 -21.87 -16.30
CA ASN A 47 40.74 -20.43 -16.37
C ASN A 47 40.26 -19.83 -17.70
N ILE A 48 40.45 -20.52 -18.82
CA ILE A 48 39.92 -20.11 -20.13
C ILE A 48 38.38 -20.07 -20.11
N ILE A 49 37.74 -21.09 -19.56
CA ILE A 49 36.26 -21.15 -19.41
C ILE A 49 35.76 -19.97 -18.55
N LEU A 50 36.44 -19.68 -17.44
CA LEU A 50 36.10 -18.57 -16.54
C LEU A 50 36.28 -17.20 -17.21
N LEU A 51 37.31 -17.03 -18.04
CA LEU A 51 37.62 -15.78 -18.74
C LEU A 51 36.80 -15.58 -20.03
N ASP A 52 36.18 -16.62 -20.56
CA ASP A 52 35.38 -16.55 -21.78
C ASP A 52 34.33 -15.43 -21.73
N LYS A 53 34.14 -14.75 -22.87
CA LYS A 53 33.27 -13.58 -23.03
C LYS A 53 31.79 -13.94 -23.01
N ASN A 54 31.43 -15.19 -23.31
CA ASN A 54 30.03 -15.59 -23.32
C ASN A 54 29.43 -15.48 -21.91
N LYS A 55 28.15 -15.10 -21.89
CA LYS A 55 27.39 -14.90 -20.65
C LYS A 55 27.25 -16.20 -19.85
N GLU A 56 27.21 -17.35 -20.50
CA GLU A 56 27.01 -18.67 -19.87
C GLU A 56 28.11 -19.64 -20.31
N ILE A 57 28.40 -20.64 -19.48
CA ILE A 57 29.25 -21.77 -19.86
C ILE A 57 28.42 -22.64 -20.79
N SER A 58 28.96 -23.03 -21.94
CA SER A 58 28.24 -23.90 -22.88
C SER A 58 27.84 -25.21 -22.20
N SER A 59 26.64 -25.70 -22.51
CA SER A 59 26.08 -26.91 -21.88
C SER A 59 26.97 -28.14 -22.08
N ASN A 60 27.60 -28.27 -23.26
CA ASN A 60 28.57 -29.31 -23.58
C ASN A 60 29.80 -29.25 -22.66
N VAL A 61 30.41 -28.07 -22.51
CA VAL A 61 31.61 -27.89 -21.68
C VAL A 61 31.29 -28.08 -20.20
N TYR A 62 30.18 -27.50 -19.72
CA TYR A 62 29.75 -27.68 -18.33
C TYR A 62 29.49 -29.16 -18.02
N SER A 63 28.82 -29.88 -18.92
CA SER A 63 28.52 -31.31 -18.73
C SER A 63 29.76 -32.19 -18.79
N LEU A 64 30.72 -31.88 -19.68
CA LEU A 64 32.01 -32.57 -19.72
C LEU A 64 32.78 -32.37 -18.41
N VAL A 65 32.90 -31.13 -17.92
CA VAL A 65 33.56 -30.83 -16.64
C VAL A 65 32.85 -31.56 -15.50
N LYS A 66 31.50 -31.52 -15.46
CA LYS A 66 30.70 -32.24 -14.48
C LYS A 66 30.99 -33.74 -14.48
N SER A 67 31.05 -34.37 -15.66
CA SER A 67 31.37 -35.80 -15.78
C SER A 67 32.80 -36.12 -15.33
N ILE A 68 33.77 -35.27 -15.63
CA ILE A 68 35.15 -35.41 -15.15
C ILE A 68 35.20 -35.33 -13.62
N ILE A 69 34.64 -34.28 -13.02
CA ILE A 69 34.62 -34.11 -11.55
C ILE A 69 33.89 -35.28 -10.87
N LYS A 70 32.76 -35.73 -11.41
CA LYS A 70 32.04 -36.90 -10.89
C LYS A 70 32.94 -38.14 -10.90
N SER A 71 33.66 -38.38 -11.99
CA SER A 71 34.56 -39.53 -12.13
C SER A 71 35.78 -39.49 -11.20
N PHE A 72 36.19 -38.30 -10.73
CA PHE A 72 37.21 -38.15 -9.69
C PHE A 72 36.68 -38.48 -8.30
N ASN A 73 35.41 -38.15 -8.02
CA ASN A 73 34.81 -38.42 -6.71
C ASN A 73 34.45 -39.90 -6.50
N GLU A 74 34.35 -40.69 -7.57
CA GLU A 74 34.10 -42.14 -7.52
C GLU A 74 35.38 -42.97 -7.33
N ASP A 75 36.56 -42.35 -7.43
CA ASP A 75 37.87 -43.01 -7.43
C ASP A 75 38.72 -42.55 -6.23
N VAL A 76 39.25 -43.49 -5.46
CA VAL A 76 40.03 -43.21 -4.23
C VAL A 76 41.23 -42.29 -4.52
N GLY A 77 41.90 -42.46 -5.68
CA GLY A 77 42.99 -41.59 -6.11
C GLY A 77 42.52 -40.25 -6.74
N GLY A 78 41.26 -40.19 -7.17
CA GLY A 78 40.67 -39.01 -7.81
C GLY A 78 40.34 -37.87 -6.85
N HIS A 79 40.12 -38.17 -5.56
CA HIS A 79 39.80 -37.16 -4.54
C HIS A 79 40.87 -36.07 -4.41
N PHE A 80 42.15 -36.40 -4.59
CA PHE A 80 43.25 -35.41 -4.57
C PHE A 80 43.08 -34.35 -5.66
N PHE A 81 42.79 -34.78 -6.90
CA PHE A 81 42.59 -33.88 -8.04
C PHE A 81 41.34 -33.01 -7.84
N SER A 82 40.23 -33.61 -7.42
CA SER A 82 38.98 -32.91 -7.12
C SER A 82 39.20 -31.81 -6.06
N LYS A 83 39.91 -32.12 -4.98
CA LYS A 83 40.27 -31.16 -3.93
C LYS A 83 41.12 -30.01 -4.46
N LYS A 84 42.16 -30.28 -5.27
CA LYS A 84 43.02 -29.25 -5.86
C LYS A 84 42.28 -28.31 -6.80
N ILE A 85 41.37 -28.84 -7.62
CA ILE A 85 40.53 -28.03 -8.51
C ILE A 85 39.58 -27.15 -7.69
N CYS A 86 38.98 -27.70 -6.62
CA CYS A 86 38.13 -26.96 -5.72
C CYS A 86 38.91 -25.82 -5.02
N GLU A 87 40.10 -26.10 -4.48
CA GLU A 87 40.97 -25.09 -3.85
C GLU A 87 41.27 -23.94 -4.81
N HIS A 88 41.66 -24.24 -6.05
CA HIS A 88 41.87 -23.24 -7.11
C HIS A 88 40.63 -22.39 -7.37
N LEU A 89 39.45 -23.01 -7.52
CA LEU A 89 38.20 -22.29 -7.74
C LEU A 89 37.87 -21.37 -6.56
N ILE A 90 38.06 -21.81 -5.32
CA ILE A 90 37.84 -20.98 -4.13
C ILE A 90 38.75 -19.74 -4.13
N GLU A 91 40.02 -19.88 -4.52
CA GLU A 91 40.93 -18.74 -4.67
C GLU A 91 40.44 -17.74 -5.73
N THR A 92 39.89 -18.24 -6.85
CA THR A 92 39.35 -17.38 -7.93
C THR A 92 38.12 -16.56 -7.53
N LEU A 93 37.46 -16.87 -6.41
CA LEU A 93 36.35 -16.05 -5.89
C LEU A 93 36.78 -14.62 -5.53
N ASN A 94 38.06 -14.38 -5.24
CA ASN A 94 38.57 -13.02 -4.96
C ASN A 94 38.92 -12.23 -6.24
N CYS A 95 38.67 -12.80 -7.43
CA CYS A 95 39.00 -12.15 -8.70
C CYS A 95 38.24 -10.83 -8.89
N LYS A 96 38.89 -9.80 -9.45
CA LYS A 96 38.25 -8.51 -9.75
C LYS A 96 37.10 -8.63 -10.76
N PHE A 97 37.15 -9.61 -11.67
CA PHE A 97 36.18 -9.77 -12.74
C PHE A 97 34.92 -10.53 -12.27
N LYS A 98 33.78 -9.84 -12.27
CA LYS A 98 32.49 -10.44 -11.87
C LYS A 98 32.10 -11.70 -12.67
N LYS A 99 32.44 -11.76 -13.96
CA LYS A 99 32.15 -12.92 -14.82
C LYS A 99 32.88 -14.17 -14.34
N VAL A 100 34.13 -14.01 -13.89
CA VAL A 100 34.97 -15.09 -13.36
C VAL A 100 34.31 -15.57 -12.08
N ARG A 101 34.07 -14.69 -11.10
CA ARG A 101 33.42 -15.06 -9.83
C ARG A 101 32.08 -15.77 -10.02
N ARG A 102 31.24 -15.30 -10.94
CA ARG A 102 29.95 -15.94 -11.25
C ARG A 102 30.15 -17.34 -11.84
N LYS A 103 31.01 -17.49 -12.87
CA LYS A 103 31.28 -18.80 -13.49
C LYS A 103 31.96 -19.75 -12.51
N THR A 104 32.80 -19.24 -11.62
CA THR A 104 33.39 -19.98 -10.50
C THR A 104 32.29 -20.55 -9.60
N MET A 105 31.27 -19.78 -9.23
CA MET A 105 30.14 -20.31 -8.44
C MET A 105 29.39 -21.43 -9.16
N ILE A 106 29.17 -21.28 -10.46
CA ILE A 106 28.54 -22.33 -11.27
C ILE A 106 29.38 -23.61 -11.26
N LEU A 107 30.71 -23.52 -11.38
CA LEU A 107 31.58 -24.69 -11.35
C LEU A 107 31.74 -25.26 -9.93
N LEU A 108 31.74 -24.43 -8.89
CA LEU A 108 31.75 -24.87 -7.49
C LEU A 108 30.50 -25.70 -7.17
N SER A 109 29.35 -25.47 -7.82
CA SER A 109 28.15 -26.31 -7.63
C SER A 109 28.35 -27.80 -7.99
N LEU A 110 29.45 -28.15 -8.64
CA LEU A 110 29.82 -29.53 -8.98
C LEU A 110 30.47 -30.29 -7.80
N PHE A 111 30.77 -29.61 -6.70
CA PHE A 111 31.49 -30.15 -5.54
C PHE A 111 30.59 -30.23 -4.30
N THR A 112 31.01 -31.08 -3.36
CA THR A 112 30.46 -31.18 -2.01
C THR A 112 31.42 -30.52 -1.02
N PHE A 113 30.91 -29.79 -0.04
CA PHE A 113 31.74 -28.94 0.82
C PHE A 113 31.66 -29.31 2.31
N GLU A 114 32.81 -29.20 2.98
CA GLU A 114 32.91 -29.17 4.43
C GLU A 114 32.71 -27.73 4.96
N ASN A 115 32.37 -27.60 6.25
CA ASN A 115 32.02 -26.32 6.89
C ASN A 115 33.04 -25.20 6.72
N LYS A 116 34.35 -25.51 6.69
CA LYS A 116 35.40 -24.51 6.49
C LYS A 116 35.33 -23.85 5.11
N ILE A 117 35.05 -24.64 4.06
CA ILE A 117 34.92 -24.14 2.68
C ILE A 117 33.61 -23.37 2.53
N LEU A 118 32.51 -23.87 3.13
CA LEU A 118 31.22 -23.19 3.14
C LEU A 118 31.31 -21.77 3.70
N SER A 119 32.10 -21.56 4.75
CA SER A 119 32.34 -20.21 5.29
C SER A 119 32.91 -19.27 4.22
N LYS A 120 33.89 -19.72 3.43
CA LYS A 120 34.50 -18.88 2.38
C LYS A 120 33.55 -18.63 1.21
N ILE A 121 32.77 -19.64 0.81
CA ILE A 121 31.74 -19.48 -0.22
C ILE A 121 30.66 -18.49 0.24
N SER A 122 30.24 -18.58 1.51
CA SER A 122 29.17 -17.73 2.06
C SER A 122 29.51 -16.22 2.05
N GLU A 123 30.78 -15.82 2.06
CA GLU A 123 31.18 -14.41 1.88
C GLU A 123 30.65 -13.82 0.55
N SER A 124 30.52 -14.66 -0.48
CA SER A 124 30.02 -14.24 -1.79
C SER A 124 28.50 -14.01 -1.83
N LEU A 125 27.78 -14.35 -0.76
CA LEU A 125 26.40 -13.88 -0.56
C LEU A 125 26.34 -12.36 -0.44
N PHE A 126 27.46 -11.69 -0.16
CA PHE A 126 27.57 -10.23 -0.08
C PHE A 126 28.41 -9.63 -1.23
N ASP A 127 28.58 -10.36 -2.33
CA ASP A 127 29.29 -9.85 -3.51
C ASP A 127 28.65 -8.57 -4.04
N LYS A 128 29.46 -7.65 -4.58
CA LYS A 128 28.96 -6.39 -5.19
C LYS A 128 28.03 -6.64 -6.37
N ASP A 129 28.24 -7.71 -7.13
CA ASP A 129 27.42 -8.01 -8.31
C ASP A 129 26.29 -9.00 -8.00
N LYS A 130 25.06 -8.59 -8.33
CA LYS A 130 23.84 -9.38 -8.11
C LYS A 130 23.90 -10.79 -8.70
N SER A 131 24.58 -10.97 -9.83
CA SER A 131 24.60 -12.27 -10.52
C SER A 131 25.47 -13.29 -9.79
N VAL A 132 26.52 -12.86 -9.08
CA VAL A 132 27.34 -13.72 -8.24
C VAL A 132 26.55 -14.15 -7.00
N ARG A 133 25.87 -13.19 -6.34
CA ARG A 133 25.01 -13.48 -5.17
C ARG A 133 23.93 -14.51 -5.49
N ARG A 134 23.28 -14.38 -6.64
CA ARG A 134 22.26 -15.35 -7.12
C ARG A 134 22.81 -16.77 -7.28
N GLU A 135 23.94 -16.93 -7.95
CA GLU A 135 24.53 -18.27 -8.12
C GLU A 135 25.06 -18.82 -6.79
N CYS A 136 25.54 -17.96 -5.89
CA CYS A 136 25.92 -18.34 -4.53
C CYS A 136 24.72 -18.89 -3.72
N ILE A 137 23.57 -18.22 -3.76
CA ILE A 137 22.33 -18.71 -3.11
C ILE A 137 21.97 -20.11 -3.61
N LYS A 138 21.97 -20.32 -4.93
CA LYS A 138 21.65 -21.62 -5.53
C LYS A 138 22.63 -22.71 -5.08
N LEU A 139 23.93 -22.40 -5.04
CA LEU A 139 24.93 -23.34 -4.57
C LEU A 139 24.71 -23.71 -3.10
N LEU A 140 24.37 -22.73 -2.26
CA LEU A 140 24.16 -22.92 -0.82
C LEU A 140 22.78 -23.50 -0.47
N SER A 141 21.91 -23.78 -1.45
CA SER A 141 20.55 -24.27 -1.22
C SER A 141 20.52 -25.59 -0.43
N SER A 142 21.46 -26.49 -0.71
CA SER A 142 21.58 -27.80 -0.05
C SER A 142 22.31 -27.76 1.29
N TYR A 143 22.81 -26.59 1.71
CA TYR A 143 23.63 -26.41 2.92
C TYR A 143 22.97 -25.46 3.92
N GLN A 144 21.66 -25.24 3.81
CA GLN A 144 20.95 -24.22 4.60
C GLN A 144 21.11 -24.39 6.11
N ASN A 145 21.18 -25.63 6.61
CA ASN A 145 21.29 -25.91 8.04
C ASN A 145 22.75 -25.96 8.55
N GLU A 146 23.74 -25.79 7.68
CA GLU A 146 25.15 -25.83 8.07
C GLU A 146 25.59 -24.56 8.80
N LYS A 147 26.44 -24.75 9.80
CA LYS A 147 27.03 -23.67 10.60
C LYS A 147 28.28 -23.14 9.91
N ILE A 148 28.31 -21.84 9.72
CA ILE A 148 29.47 -21.07 9.31
C ILE A 148 30.02 -20.30 10.52
N ALA A 149 31.25 -19.78 10.42
CA ALA A 149 32.03 -19.23 11.55
C ALA A 149 31.19 -18.42 12.58
N GLY A 150 31.42 -18.67 13.88
CA GLY A 150 30.85 -17.84 14.95
C GLY A 150 29.36 -18.04 15.26
N LYS A 151 28.82 -19.27 15.08
CA LYS A 151 27.42 -19.69 15.34
C LYS A 151 26.38 -19.28 14.28
N SER A 152 26.75 -18.58 13.21
CA SER A 152 25.82 -18.23 12.14
C SER A 152 25.47 -19.46 11.29
N VAL A 153 24.22 -19.55 10.83
CA VAL A 153 23.74 -20.66 9.98
C VAL A 153 23.39 -20.09 8.60
N ILE A 154 23.73 -20.80 7.52
CA ILE A 154 23.50 -20.33 6.14
C ILE A 154 22.05 -19.88 5.90
N LYS A 155 21.06 -20.59 6.46
CA LYS A 155 19.64 -20.22 6.36
C LYS A 155 19.36 -18.80 6.83
N HIS A 156 20.05 -18.31 7.87
CA HIS A 156 19.85 -16.94 8.37
C HIS A 156 20.34 -15.90 7.36
N LEU A 157 21.50 -16.15 6.73
CA LEU A 157 22.00 -15.26 5.68
C LEU A 157 21.06 -15.22 4.47
N ILE A 158 20.51 -16.37 4.06
CA ILE A 158 19.55 -16.41 2.95
C ILE A 158 18.24 -15.68 3.33
N LYS A 159 17.77 -15.79 4.58
CA LYS A 159 16.63 -14.99 5.07
C LYS A 159 16.90 -13.50 4.99
N ASP A 160 18.09 -13.06 5.40
CA ASP A 160 18.48 -11.66 5.35
C ASP A 160 18.53 -11.14 3.92
N LEU A 161 19.07 -11.93 2.98
CA LEU A 161 19.04 -11.60 1.56
C LEU A 161 17.61 -11.54 1.02
N ALA A 162 16.76 -12.50 1.36
CA ALA A 162 15.35 -12.48 0.95
C ALA A 162 14.66 -11.19 1.43
N LYS A 163 14.98 -10.71 2.64
CA LYS A 163 14.38 -9.50 3.23
C LYS A 163 14.95 -8.20 2.69
N HIS A 164 16.27 -8.11 2.57
CA HIS A 164 16.99 -6.84 2.52
C HIS A 164 17.89 -6.64 1.30
N ASP A 165 18.10 -7.64 0.44
CA ASP A 165 18.96 -7.42 -0.74
C ASP A 165 18.34 -6.33 -1.63
N PRO A 166 19.10 -5.30 -2.07
CA PRO A 166 18.56 -4.22 -2.88
C PRO A 166 18.05 -4.69 -4.25
N ASN A 167 18.53 -5.83 -4.73
CA ASN A 167 18.16 -6.36 -6.03
C ASN A 167 17.05 -7.42 -5.94
N PHE A 168 15.93 -7.17 -6.62
CA PHE A 168 14.78 -8.08 -6.63
C PHE A 168 15.10 -9.49 -7.17
N GLU A 169 16.03 -9.65 -8.13
CA GLU A 169 16.36 -10.98 -8.64
C GLU A 169 17.06 -11.84 -7.58
N VAL A 170 17.85 -11.23 -6.70
CA VAL A 170 18.51 -11.91 -5.58
C VAL A 170 17.48 -12.30 -4.53
N ARG A 171 16.62 -11.36 -4.12
CA ARG A 171 15.51 -11.64 -3.17
C ARG A 171 14.61 -12.77 -3.67
N LYS A 172 14.28 -12.76 -4.98
CA LYS A 172 13.49 -13.81 -5.62
C LYS A 172 14.19 -15.17 -5.61
N GLU A 173 15.50 -15.21 -5.87
CA GLU A 173 16.28 -16.44 -5.81
C GLU A 173 16.38 -16.99 -4.38
N ALA A 174 16.53 -16.11 -3.39
CA ALA A 174 16.49 -16.49 -1.98
C ALA A 174 15.12 -17.08 -1.59
N LEU A 175 14.02 -16.44 -1.99
CA LEU A 175 12.66 -16.95 -1.78
C LEU A 175 12.43 -18.33 -2.42
N LYS A 176 12.95 -18.56 -3.63
CA LYS A 176 12.88 -19.87 -4.31
C LYS A 176 13.62 -20.98 -3.57
N THR A 177 14.67 -20.61 -2.84
CA THR A 177 15.64 -21.53 -2.26
C THR A 177 15.30 -21.87 -0.81
N LEU A 178 14.75 -20.90 -0.06
CA LEU A 178 14.38 -21.09 1.34
C LEU A 178 13.41 -22.26 1.50
N GLU A 179 13.74 -23.16 2.42
CA GLU A 179 12.87 -24.29 2.76
C GLU A 179 11.51 -23.80 3.31
N ILE A 180 10.42 -24.43 2.86
CA ILE A 180 9.07 -24.12 3.32
C ILE A 180 8.79 -24.90 4.61
N ILE A 181 9.31 -24.38 5.72
CA ILE A 181 9.15 -24.93 7.07
C ILE A 181 8.74 -23.81 8.03
N LYS A 182 8.08 -24.17 9.14
CA LYS A 182 7.54 -23.20 10.13
C LYS A 182 8.57 -22.14 10.55
N ASP A 183 9.82 -22.54 10.81
CA ASP A 183 10.92 -21.62 11.15
C ASP A 183 11.13 -20.48 10.15
N ASN A 184 10.72 -20.67 8.89
CA ASN A 184 10.92 -19.74 7.79
C ASN A 184 9.66 -18.95 7.42
N TYR A 185 8.48 -19.28 7.98
CA TYR A 185 7.18 -18.71 7.60
C TYR A 185 7.18 -17.20 7.62
N SER A 186 7.52 -16.56 8.75
CA SER A 186 7.63 -15.09 8.85
C SER A 186 8.45 -14.45 7.72
N THR A 187 9.55 -15.10 7.30
CA THR A 187 10.35 -14.57 6.18
C THR A 187 9.66 -14.76 4.84
N LEU A 188 9.11 -15.95 4.58
CA LEU A 188 8.37 -16.27 3.35
C LEU A 188 7.14 -15.36 3.21
N ILE A 189 6.32 -15.28 4.24
CA ILE A 189 5.10 -14.47 4.30
C ILE A 189 5.43 -12.99 4.09
N SER A 190 6.51 -12.45 4.68
CA SER A 190 6.89 -11.05 4.44
C SER A 190 7.15 -10.71 2.97
N ARG A 191 7.42 -11.72 2.11
CA ARG A 191 7.62 -11.50 0.66
C ARG A 191 6.31 -11.37 -0.11
N SER A 192 5.17 -11.68 0.50
CA SER A 192 3.86 -11.39 -0.09
C SER A 192 3.65 -9.88 -0.30
N ALA A 193 4.34 -9.02 0.46
CA ALA A 193 4.31 -7.55 0.34
C ALA A 193 5.61 -6.93 -0.22
N ASP A 194 6.43 -7.69 -0.95
CA ASP A 194 7.67 -7.15 -1.52
C ASP A 194 7.37 -6.01 -2.52
N VAL A 195 8.19 -4.96 -2.53
CA VAL A 195 8.07 -3.82 -3.46
C VAL A 195 7.98 -4.28 -4.93
N ASN A 196 8.66 -5.39 -5.27
CA ASN A 196 8.63 -5.94 -6.63
C ASN A 196 7.48 -6.94 -6.84
N ILE A 197 6.58 -6.61 -7.75
CA ILE A 197 5.42 -7.44 -8.13
C ILE A 197 5.79 -8.88 -8.52
N SER A 198 6.96 -9.10 -9.15
CA SER A 198 7.36 -10.43 -9.59
C SER A 198 7.73 -11.38 -8.44
N ILE A 199 8.06 -10.84 -7.26
CA ILE A 199 8.31 -11.61 -6.05
C ILE A 199 6.98 -11.94 -5.38
N ARG A 200 6.11 -10.94 -5.19
CA ARG A 200 4.76 -11.14 -4.62
C ARG A 200 3.99 -12.19 -5.41
N LYS A 201 3.97 -12.06 -6.73
CA LYS A 201 3.33 -13.04 -7.62
C LYS A 201 3.95 -14.44 -7.48
N TYR A 202 5.27 -14.55 -7.39
CA TYR A 202 5.92 -15.86 -7.17
C TYR A 202 5.55 -16.45 -5.80
N PHE A 203 5.45 -15.63 -4.75
CA PHE A 203 5.01 -16.09 -3.44
C PHE A 203 3.62 -16.72 -3.52
N PHE A 204 2.64 -16.00 -4.09
CA PHE A 204 1.28 -16.53 -4.23
C PHE A 204 1.27 -17.76 -5.16
N ASP A 205 1.83 -17.68 -6.36
CA ASP A 205 1.80 -18.78 -7.35
C ASP A 205 2.51 -20.08 -6.90
N ARG A 206 3.52 -20.01 -6.03
CA ARG A 206 4.44 -21.14 -5.76
C ARG A 206 4.72 -21.45 -4.29
N VAL A 207 4.58 -20.48 -3.39
CA VAL A 207 4.93 -20.64 -1.97
C VAL A 207 3.67 -20.78 -1.12
N PHE A 208 2.68 -19.90 -1.34
CA PHE A 208 1.50 -19.78 -0.48
C PHE A 208 0.71 -21.09 -0.34
N ASP A 209 0.52 -21.83 -1.44
CA ASP A 209 -0.19 -23.11 -1.43
C ASP A 209 0.50 -24.18 -0.57
N SER A 210 1.82 -24.09 -0.39
CA SER A 210 2.59 -25.05 0.42
C SER A 210 2.62 -24.69 1.92
N LEU A 211 2.14 -23.51 2.29
CA LEU A 211 2.06 -23.08 3.68
C LEU A 211 0.80 -23.64 4.35
N ASP A 212 0.89 -23.95 5.64
CA ASP A 212 -0.27 -24.32 6.45
C ASP A 212 -0.74 -23.12 7.28
N LEU A 213 -1.95 -22.64 6.99
CA LEU A 213 -2.54 -21.47 7.65
C LEU A 213 -2.75 -21.69 9.15
N LYS A 214 -2.99 -22.93 9.59
CA LYS A 214 -3.19 -23.24 11.02
C LYS A 214 -1.90 -23.09 11.83
N LEU A 215 -0.75 -23.12 11.18
CA LEU A 215 0.55 -22.94 11.82
C LEU A 215 1.00 -21.47 11.90
N PHE A 216 0.25 -20.54 11.29
CA PHE A 216 0.57 -19.12 11.30
C PHE A 216 0.35 -18.54 12.69
N SER A 217 1.22 -17.62 13.09
CA SER A 217 0.94 -16.74 14.23
C SER A 217 -0.23 -15.80 13.91
N SER A 218 -0.85 -15.23 14.94
CA SER A 218 -1.90 -14.21 14.76
C SER A 218 -1.42 -13.05 13.89
N GLU A 219 -0.20 -12.56 14.11
CA GLU A 219 0.39 -11.48 13.29
C GLU A 219 0.54 -11.88 11.82
N GLU A 220 0.98 -13.12 11.55
CA GLU A 220 1.11 -13.64 10.20
C GLU A 220 -0.24 -13.77 9.48
N LYS A 221 -1.28 -14.19 10.20
CA LYS A 221 -2.67 -14.26 9.72
C LYS A 221 -3.21 -12.88 9.37
N TYR A 222 -3.04 -11.91 10.26
CA TYR A 222 -3.52 -10.55 10.03
C TYR A 222 -2.77 -9.90 8.87
N PHE A 223 -1.44 -10.08 8.82
CA PHE A 223 -0.62 -9.56 7.75
C PHE A 223 -1.01 -10.12 6.38
N ILE A 224 -1.15 -11.46 6.25
CA ILE A 224 -1.49 -12.05 4.95
C ILE A 224 -2.88 -11.62 4.49
N LEU A 225 -3.84 -11.48 5.41
CA LEU A 225 -5.18 -11.01 5.09
C LEU A 225 -5.13 -9.56 4.55
N LYS A 226 -4.41 -8.65 5.21
CA LYS A 226 -4.20 -7.29 4.71
C LYS A 226 -3.53 -7.26 3.34
N VAL A 227 -2.50 -8.09 3.13
CA VAL A 227 -1.79 -8.14 1.85
C VAL A 227 -2.68 -8.62 0.72
N VAL A 228 -3.50 -9.64 0.96
CA VAL A 228 -4.45 -10.17 -0.04
C VAL A 228 -5.42 -9.08 -0.50
N TYR A 229 -6.00 -8.33 0.44
CA TYR A 229 -7.02 -7.31 0.10
C TYR A 229 -6.45 -5.95 -0.31
N SER A 230 -5.16 -5.69 -0.07
CA SER A 230 -4.47 -4.48 -0.54
C SER A 230 -3.68 -4.68 -1.85
N GLU A 231 -3.56 -5.91 -2.37
CA GLU A 231 -2.87 -6.16 -3.64
C GLU A 231 -3.64 -5.56 -4.82
N ARG A 232 -2.92 -4.78 -5.65
CA ARG A 232 -3.48 -4.07 -6.82
C ARG A 232 -2.95 -4.60 -8.15
N GLY A 233 -1.90 -5.43 -8.14
CA GLY A 233 -1.20 -5.86 -9.36
C GLY A 233 -1.70 -7.16 -9.97
N PHE A 234 -2.39 -8.01 -9.20
CA PHE A 234 -2.95 -9.29 -9.64
C PHE A 234 -3.98 -9.79 -8.63
N ASP A 235 -4.84 -10.72 -9.04
CA ASP A 235 -5.88 -11.28 -8.17
C ASP A 235 -5.30 -12.36 -7.24
N THR A 236 -5.24 -12.04 -5.95
CA THR A 236 -4.83 -12.93 -4.86
C THR A 236 -6.03 -13.55 -4.13
N LYS A 237 -7.22 -12.95 -4.27
CA LYS A 237 -8.40 -13.25 -3.46
C LYS A 237 -8.89 -14.67 -3.75
N ILE A 238 -8.99 -15.05 -5.03
CA ILE A 238 -9.43 -16.39 -5.44
C ILE A 238 -8.57 -17.48 -4.80
N GLN A 239 -7.24 -17.31 -4.85
CA GLN A 239 -6.31 -18.28 -4.28
C GLN A 239 -6.41 -18.33 -2.75
N PHE A 240 -6.52 -17.17 -2.09
CA PHE A 240 -6.70 -17.10 -0.66
C PHE A 240 -7.99 -17.79 -0.20
N ILE A 241 -9.10 -17.51 -0.87
CA ILE A 241 -10.41 -18.11 -0.59
C ILE A 241 -10.35 -19.63 -0.72
N LYS A 242 -9.74 -20.15 -1.79
CA LYS A 242 -9.52 -21.59 -1.95
C LYS A 242 -8.73 -22.17 -0.76
N LYS A 243 -7.65 -21.51 -0.36
CA LYS A 243 -6.81 -21.94 0.76
C LYS A 243 -7.55 -21.96 2.10
N ILE A 244 -8.44 -20.99 2.34
CA ILE A 244 -9.32 -20.96 3.52
C ILE A 244 -10.27 -22.16 3.51
N LYS A 245 -10.93 -22.44 2.37
CA LYS A 245 -11.82 -23.60 2.27
C LYS A 245 -11.10 -24.91 2.55
N ASP A 246 -9.91 -25.08 1.98
CA ASP A 246 -9.09 -26.27 2.20
C ASP A 246 -8.67 -26.42 3.67
N ALA A 247 -8.31 -25.32 4.35
CA ALA A 247 -7.84 -25.35 5.74
C ALA A 247 -8.97 -25.51 6.78
N TYR A 248 -10.13 -24.89 6.54
CA TYR A 248 -11.24 -24.82 7.50
C TYR A 248 -12.47 -25.65 7.07
N SER A 249 -12.40 -26.40 5.97
CA SER A 249 -13.49 -27.27 5.50
C SER A 249 -14.84 -26.57 5.34
N ASN A 250 -14.81 -25.32 4.86
CA ASN A 250 -15.96 -24.41 4.76
C ASN A 250 -16.62 -23.98 6.09
N ASP A 251 -16.00 -24.26 7.24
CA ASP A 251 -16.46 -23.71 8.53
C ASP A 251 -16.01 -22.24 8.65
N HIS A 252 -16.92 -21.34 8.29
CA HIS A 252 -16.69 -19.90 8.35
C HIS A 252 -16.54 -19.39 9.79
N ILE A 253 -17.15 -20.05 10.77
CA ILE A 253 -17.07 -19.65 12.18
C ILE A 253 -15.67 -19.96 12.70
N LEU A 254 -15.17 -21.18 12.46
CA LEU A 254 -13.83 -21.57 12.85
C LEU A 254 -12.76 -20.72 12.15
N PHE A 255 -12.98 -20.36 10.88
CA PHE A 255 -12.09 -19.42 10.17
C PHE A 255 -12.05 -18.06 10.86
N VAL A 256 -13.22 -17.48 11.18
CA VAL A 256 -13.29 -16.18 11.86
C VAL A 256 -12.69 -16.27 13.26
N GLU A 257 -12.95 -17.33 14.02
CA GLU A 257 -12.32 -17.56 15.34
C GLU A 257 -10.79 -17.52 15.28
N ASP A 258 -10.20 -17.98 14.17
CA ASP A 258 -8.75 -18.07 14.00
C ASP A 258 -8.12 -16.78 13.42
N PHE A 259 -8.90 -15.94 12.73
CA PHE A 259 -8.43 -14.72 12.04
C PHE A 259 -8.96 -13.41 12.61
N TYR A 260 -9.92 -13.44 13.53
CA TYR A 260 -10.58 -12.24 14.02
C TYR A 260 -9.64 -11.38 14.87
N ASP A 261 -9.41 -10.16 14.40
CA ASP A 261 -8.88 -9.05 15.18
C ASP A 261 -9.47 -7.75 14.66
N LYS A 262 -9.66 -6.78 15.56
CA LYS A 262 -10.26 -5.48 15.22
C LYS A 262 -9.49 -4.75 14.11
N SER A 263 -8.18 -4.97 14.00
CA SER A 263 -7.32 -4.33 13.00
C SER A 263 -7.44 -4.90 11.58
N VAL A 264 -8.15 -6.02 11.40
CA VAL A 264 -8.41 -6.69 10.11
C VAL A 264 -9.90 -6.95 9.86
N GLU A 265 -10.77 -6.31 10.64
CA GLU A 265 -12.21 -6.58 10.60
C GLU A 265 -12.81 -6.32 9.21
N GLU A 266 -12.38 -5.27 8.51
CA GLU A 266 -12.89 -4.92 7.19
C GLU A 266 -12.43 -5.90 6.11
N GLU A 267 -11.15 -6.30 6.11
CA GLU A 267 -10.64 -7.32 5.20
C GLU A 267 -11.30 -8.69 5.45
N LEU A 268 -11.61 -9.00 6.71
CA LEU A 268 -12.33 -10.22 7.08
C LEU A 268 -13.78 -10.19 6.57
N LYS A 269 -14.49 -9.07 6.69
CA LYS A 269 -15.83 -8.88 6.11
C LYS A 269 -15.82 -9.06 4.60
N GLU A 270 -14.84 -8.46 3.91
CA GLU A 270 -14.71 -8.61 2.46
C GLU A 270 -14.45 -10.08 2.07
N CYS A 271 -13.62 -10.78 2.84
CA CYS A 271 -13.38 -12.22 2.67
C CYS A 271 -14.64 -13.07 2.82
N LEU A 272 -15.43 -12.81 3.87
CA LEU A 272 -16.69 -13.51 4.09
C LEU A 272 -17.67 -13.30 2.93
N LYS A 273 -17.77 -12.08 2.36
CA LYS A 273 -18.63 -11.83 1.18
C LYS A 273 -18.28 -12.73 -0.01
N HIS A 274 -17.01 -13.06 -0.21
CA HIS A 274 -16.58 -14.01 -1.23
C HIS A 274 -16.95 -15.45 -0.86
N LEU A 275 -16.78 -15.86 0.39
CA LEU A 275 -17.14 -17.19 0.87
C LEU A 275 -18.65 -17.46 0.78
N PHE A 276 -19.49 -16.50 1.19
CA PHE A 276 -20.95 -16.61 1.14
C PHE A 276 -21.52 -16.72 -0.28
N SER A 277 -20.79 -16.21 -1.28
CA SER A 277 -21.25 -16.29 -2.67
C SER A 277 -21.34 -17.71 -3.23
N GLU A 278 -20.78 -18.69 -2.52
CA GLU A 278 -20.71 -20.08 -2.95
C GLU A 278 -21.44 -21.05 -2.00
N ILE A 279 -21.73 -20.63 -0.77
CA ILE A 279 -22.30 -21.49 0.28
C ILE A 279 -23.31 -20.69 1.10
N GLU A 280 -24.53 -21.21 1.19
CA GLU A 280 -25.56 -20.68 2.08
C GLU A 280 -25.33 -21.15 3.53
N LEU A 281 -25.45 -20.23 4.48
CA LEU A 281 -25.38 -20.56 5.91
C LEU A 281 -26.76 -21.07 6.37
N VAL A 282 -26.80 -22.33 6.83
CA VAL A 282 -28.04 -22.99 7.29
C VAL A 282 -28.26 -22.74 8.78
N ILE A 283 -29.49 -22.37 9.16
CA ILE A 283 -29.90 -22.20 10.56
C ILE A 283 -30.41 -23.54 11.11
N GLU A 284 -29.60 -24.21 11.92
CA GLU A 284 -29.95 -25.51 12.52
C GLU A 284 -30.65 -25.40 13.88
N GLU A 285 -31.22 -26.51 14.34
CA GLU A 285 -31.84 -26.62 15.66
C GLU A 285 -30.80 -26.37 16.77
N GLY A 286 -31.08 -25.41 17.66
CA GLY A 286 -30.14 -25.00 18.71
C GLY A 286 -29.16 -23.90 18.31
N PHE A 287 -29.22 -23.36 17.08
CA PHE A 287 -28.39 -22.25 16.60
C PHE A 287 -28.29 -21.09 17.62
N ILE A 288 -29.42 -20.60 18.12
CA ILE A 288 -29.48 -19.48 19.08
C ILE A 288 -28.67 -19.80 20.36
N LYS A 289 -28.75 -21.03 20.86
CA LYS A 289 -28.08 -21.44 22.12
C LYS A 289 -26.57 -21.49 21.97
N ASN A 290 -26.08 -21.75 20.75
CA ASN A 290 -24.68 -21.88 20.43
C ASN A 290 -24.05 -20.56 19.94
N LEU A 291 -24.83 -19.49 19.79
CA LEU A 291 -24.31 -18.19 19.40
C LEU A 291 -23.27 -17.68 20.40
N ASN A 292 -22.10 -17.37 19.86
CA ASN A 292 -20.99 -16.70 20.49
C ASN A 292 -20.65 -15.43 19.67
N PHE A 293 -19.61 -14.71 20.09
CA PHE A 293 -19.17 -13.50 19.41
C PHE A 293 -18.88 -13.72 17.90
N HIS A 294 -18.08 -14.73 17.55
CA HIS A 294 -17.63 -14.99 16.18
C HIS A 294 -18.75 -15.51 15.28
N SER A 295 -19.59 -16.40 15.77
CA SER A 295 -20.77 -16.90 15.04
C SER A 295 -21.81 -15.81 14.82
N ALA A 296 -22.03 -14.89 15.78
CA ALA A 296 -22.89 -13.74 15.55
C ALA A 296 -22.30 -12.72 14.57
N PHE A 297 -20.97 -12.54 14.56
CA PHE A 297 -20.28 -11.75 13.54
C PHE A 297 -20.53 -12.33 12.14
N VAL A 298 -20.26 -13.63 11.95
CA VAL A 298 -20.48 -14.34 10.68
C VAL A 298 -21.95 -14.27 10.26
N PHE A 299 -22.87 -14.53 11.20
CA PHE A 299 -24.30 -14.52 10.90
C PHE A 299 -24.78 -13.13 10.50
N TYR A 300 -24.38 -12.08 11.22
CA TYR A 300 -24.72 -10.71 10.85
C TYR A 300 -24.21 -10.34 9.44
N GLU A 301 -22.96 -10.64 9.11
CA GLU A 301 -22.41 -10.34 7.79
C GLU A 301 -23.08 -11.17 6.68
N HIS A 302 -23.50 -12.40 6.99
CA HIS A 302 -24.28 -13.23 6.06
C HIS A 302 -25.68 -12.63 5.80
N LEU A 303 -26.41 -12.23 6.85
CA LEU A 303 -27.71 -11.57 6.72
C LEU A 303 -27.61 -10.28 5.91
N LYS A 304 -26.58 -9.47 6.18
CA LYS A 304 -26.29 -8.25 5.42
C LYS A 304 -26.00 -8.56 3.96
N TYR A 305 -25.21 -9.59 3.67
CA TYR A 305 -24.91 -10.03 2.31
C TYR A 305 -26.16 -10.47 1.54
N ILE A 306 -27.02 -11.29 2.14
CA ILE A 306 -28.29 -11.70 1.54
C ILE A 306 -29.18 -10.48 1.28
N ASN A 307 -29.33 -9.58 2.26
CA ASN A 307 -30.13 -8.38 2.10
C ASN A 307 -29.64 -7.48 0.96
N GLU A 308 -28.32 -7.31 0.81
CA GLU A 308 -27.70 -6.53 -0.27
C GLU A 308 -27.91 -7.16 -1.65
N ARG A 309 -27.99 -8.50 -1.77
CA ARG A 309 -28.07 -9.21 -3.05
C ARG A 309 -29.46 -9.63 -3.48
N LEU A 310 -30.24 -10.17 -2.54
CA LEU A 310 -31.53 -10.81 -2.79
C LEU A 310 -32.70 -10.02 -2.18
N GLY A 311 -32.41 -9.03 -1.35
CA GLY A 311 -33.40 -8.23 -0.64
C GLY A 311 -33.86 -8.87 0.67
N ARG A 312 -34.73 -8.15 1.39
CA ARG A 312 -35.16 -8.51 2.75
C ARG A 312 -35.97 -9.80 2.82
N ASP A 313 -36.76 -10.09 1.81
CA ASP A 313 -37.66 -11.25 1.79
C ASP A 313 -36.92 -12.60 1.71
N ALA A 314 -35.65 -12.58 1.28
CA ALA A 314 -34.80 -13.77 1.20
C ALA A 314 -34.08 -14.10 2.52
N ILE A 315 -34.28 -13.30 3.57
CA ILE A 315 -33.56 -13.44 4.83
C ILE A 315 -34.24 -14.50 5.70
N GLU A 316 -33.50 -15.56 6.01
CA GLU A 316 -33.89 -16.56 7.00
C GLU A 316 -33.46 -16.12 8.40
N LEU A 317 -34.39 -16.12 9.35
CA LEU A 317 -34.16 -15.73 10.73
C LEU A 317 -34.65 -16.81 11.71
N PRO A 318 -34.00 -16.97 12.87
CA PRO A 318 -34.55 -17.82 13.93
C PRO A 318 -35.86 -17.21 14.47
N PRO A 319 -36.68 -17.98 15.22
CA PRO A 319 -37.91 -17.47 15.82
C PRO A 319 -37.67 -16.21 16.67
N LEU A 320 -38.43 -15.14 16.40
CA LEU A 320 -38.25 -13.82 17.05
C LEU A 320 -38.31 -13.91 18.58
N ASN A 321 -39.26 -14.65 19.14
CA ASN A 321 -39.44 -14.69 20.59
C ASN A 321 -38.24 -15.35 21.29
N ASP A 322 -37.75 -16.46 20.74
CA ASP A 322 -36.58 -17.17 21.27
C ASP A 322 -35.32 -16.30 21.15
N PHE A 323 -35.16 -15.62 20.01
CA PHE A 323 -34.03 -14.72 19.80
C PHE A 323 -34.11 -13.52 20.76
N LEU A 324 -35.28 -12.90 20.91
CA LEU A 324 -35.49 -11.76 21.78
C LEU A 324 -35.25 -12.09 23.26
N GLU A 325 -35.70 -13.26 23.73
CA GLU A 325 -35.39 -13.77 25.07
C GLU A 325 -33.87 -13.94 25.25
N PHE A 326 -33.20 -14.50 24.25
CA PHE A 326 -31.75 -14.65 24.26
C PHE A 326 -31.03 -13.30 24.33
N VAL A 327 -31.38 -12.33 23.48
CA VAL A 327 -30.80 -10.98 23.52
C VAL A 327 -31.06 -10.30 24.86
N TYR A 328 -32.26 -10.42 25.41
CA TYR A 328 -32.59 -9.86 26.73
C TYR A 328 -31.78 -10.49 27.88
N LYS A 329 -31.51 -11.80 27.82
CA LYS A 329 -30.61 -12.45 28.77
C LYS A 329 -29.18 -11.91 28.62
N LYS A 330 -28.67 -11.83 27.39
CA LYS A 330 -27.32 -11.32 27.09
C LYS A 330 -27.16 -9.84 27.43
N SER A 331 -28.21 -9.04 27.31
CA SER A 331 -28.18 -7.64 27.73
C SER A 331 -27.98 -7.50 29.24
N LYS A 332 -28.58 -8.38 30.05
CA LYS A 332 -28.35 -8.41 31.50
C LYS A 332 -26.93 -8.86 31.84
N GLU A 333 -26.42 -9.87 31.14
CA GLU A 333 -25.03 -10.33 31.32
C GLU A 333 -24.03 -9.21 30.99
N ALA A 334 -24.26 -8.43 29.93
CA ALA A 334 -23.39 -7.32 29.53
C ALA A 334 -23.31 -6.16 30.54
N LEU A 335 -24.32 -6.01 31.41
CA LEU A 335 -24.26 -5.05 32.52
C LEU A 335 -23.20 -5.44 33.57
N VAL A 336 -22.92 -6.73 33.70
CA VAL A 336 -22.00 -7.29 34.69
C VAL A 336 -20.63 -7.60 34.07
N ASN A 337 -20.61 -8.09 32.83
CA ASN A 337 -19.39 -8.41 32.09
C ASN A 337 -19.27 -7.55 30.83
N LYS A 338 -18.37 -6.55 30.86
CA LYS A 338 -18.12 -5.65 29.73
C LYS A 338 -17.56 -6.35 28.49
N GLU A 339 -16.92 -7.51 28.62
CA GLU A 339 -16.43 -8.29 27.47
C GLU A 339 -17.57 -8.83 26.59
N MET A 340 -18.80 -8.86 27.12
CA MET A 340 -19.99 -9.26 26.36
C MET A 340 -20.54 -8.15 25.46
N ILE A 341 -20.10 -6.89 25.63
CA ILE A 341 -20.63 -5.75 24.88
C ILE A 341 -20.45 -5.93 23.36
N PRO A 342 -19.27 -6.31 22.81
CA PRO A 342 -19.12 -6.56 21.38
C PRO A 342 -20.09 -7.61 20.84
N PHE A 343 -20.33 -8.69 21.59
CA PHE A 343 -21.29 -9.72 21.22
C PHE A 343 -22.72 -9.19 21.23
N LEU A 344 -23.11 -8.45 22.28
CA LEU A 344 -24.42 -7.82 22.36
C LEU A 344 -24.67 -6.86 21.18
N ARG A 345 -23.67 -6.09 20.77
CA ARG A 345 -23.79 -5.19 19.62
C ARG A 345 -24.15 -5.94 18.33
N TYR A 346 -23.53 -7.09 18.08
CA TYR A 346 -23.92 -7.94 16.94
C TYR A 346 -25.33 -8.51 17.09
N LEU A 347 -25.75 -8.90 18.30
CA LEU A 347 -27.12 -9.34 18.54
C LEU A 347 -28.16 -8.24 18.27
N LEU A 348 -27.88 -6.99 18.64
CA LEU A 348 -28.74 -5.84 18.33
C LEU A 348 -28.81 -5.58 16.82
N LYS A 349 -27.67 -5.68 16.12
CA LYS A 349 -27.64 -5.58 14.66
C LYS A 349 -28.43 -6.69 13.98
N ILE A 350 -28.32 -7.93 14.45
CA ILE A 350 -29.14 -9.04 13.95
C ILE A 350 -30.63 -8.77 14.23
N LEU A 351 -30.97 -8.26 15.43
CA LEU A 351 -32.33 -7.91 15.80
C LEU A 351 -32.96 -6.87 14.84
N SER A 352 -32.15 -5.99 14.23
CA SER A 352 -32.63 -5.00 13.26
C SER A 352 -33.24 -5.59 11.97
N PHE A 353 -32.91 -6.84 11.64
CA PHE A 353 -33.51 -7.54 10.49
C PHE A 353 -34.92 -8.04 10.77
N PHE A 354 -35.31 -8.19 12.04
CA PHE A 354 -36.63 -8.66 12.41
C PHE A 354 -37.71 -7.60 12.20
N GLU A 355 -38.90 -8.06 11.84
CA GLU A 355 -40.10 -7.24 11.86
C GLU A 355 -40.78 -7.33 13.22
N ILE A 356 -40.87 -6.21 13.93
CA ILE A 356 -41.50 -6.13 15.25
C ILE A 356 -42.91 -5.56 15.08
N LEU A 357 -43.85 -6.46 14.78
CA LEU A 357 -45.26 -6.10 14.58
C LEU A 357 -46.07 -6.13 15.88
N ASN A 358 -45.65 -6.91 16.87
CA ASN A 358 -46.35 -7.07 18.14
C ASN A 358 -45.86 -6.08 19.21
N TYR A 359 -46.79 -5.37 19.83
CA TYR A 359 -46.53 -4.43 20.93
C TYR A 359 -45.86 -5.08 22.14
N GLU A 360 -46.16 -6.34 22.46
CA GLU A 360 -45.50 -7.03 23.59
C GLU A 360 -44.01 -7.25 23.33
N ASN A 361 -43.63 -7.64 22.10
CA ASN A 361 -42.22 -7.78 21.72
C ASN A 361 -41.51 -6.42 21.73
N TYR A 362 -42.20 -5.36 21.29
CA TYR A 362 -41.67 -4.00 21.36
C TYR A 362 -41.44 -3.53 22.81
N LYS A 363 -42.36 -3.83 23.75
CA LYS A 363 -42.16 -3.53 25.18
C LYS A 363 -40.92 -4.22 25.75
N ILE A 364 -40.64 -5.47 25.36
CA ILE A 364 -39.44 -6.19 25.81
C ILE A 364 -38.18 -5.45 25.34
N ILE A 365 -38.17 -4.98 24.09
CA ILE A 365 -37.07 -4.18 23.53
C ILE A 365 -36.92 -2.86 24.28
N GLN A 366 -38.01 -2.14 24.53
CA GLN A 366 -37.98 -0.91 25.33
C GLN A 366 -37.46 -1.16 26.75
N ALA A 367 -37.90 -2.23 27.42
CA ALA A 367 -37.43 -2.61 28.75
C ALA A 367 -35.94 -2.97 28.75
N MET A 368 -35.48 -3.67 27.72
CA MET A 368 -34.06 -3.96 27.50
C MET A 368 -33.25 -2.67 27.39
N ILE A 369 -33.63 -1.79 26.45
CA ILE A 369 -32.96 -0.51 26.21
C ILE A 369 -33.00 0.38 27.46
N TYR A 370 -34.12 0.44 28.17
CA TYR A 370 -34.25 1.22 29.40
C TYR A 370 -33.34 0.70 30.51
N ASN A 371 -33.12 -0.62 30.61
CA ASN A 371 -32.14 -1.15 31.56
C ASN A 371 -30.70 -0.83 31.14
N LEU A 372 -30.39 -0.89 29.84
CA LEU A 372 -29.04 -0.63 29.33
C LEU A 372 -28.67 0.86 29.37
N LEU A 373 -29.55 1.74 28.86
CA LEU A 373 -29.31 3.18 28.75
C LEU A 373 -29.94 3.98 29.88
N GLY A 374 -31.15 3.63 30.32
CA GLY A 374 -31.86 4.38 31.36
C GLY A 374 -31.25 4.20 32.75
N LYS A 375 -30.91 2.97 33.15
CA LYS A 375 -30.39 2.68 34.50
C LYS A 375 -28.87 2.65 34.60
N ASN A 376 -28.18 2.14 33.59
CA ASN A 376 -26.73 1.87 33.65
C ASN A 376 -25.89 2.71 32.68
N PHE A 377 -26.52 3.30 31.66
CA PHE A 377 -25.90 4.08 30.59
C PHE A 377 -24.67 3.42 29.92
N LEU A 378 -24.90 2.37 29.14
CA LEU A 378 -23.87 1.79 28.26
C LEU A 378 -23.76 2.61 26.97
N GLU A 379 -22.70 3.41 26.84
CA GLU A 379 -22.50 4.31 25.71
C GLU A 379 -22.17 3.59 24.40
N GLU A 380 -21.51 2.43 24.47
CA GLU A 380 -20.97 1.69 23.32
C GLU A 380 -22.04 1.09 22.40
N ILE A 381 -23.29 0.98 22.89
CA ILE A 381 -24.43 0.39 22.17
C ILE A 381 -25.39 1.43 21.62
N VAL A 382 -25.19 2.72 21.92
CA VAL A 382 -26.20 3.77 21.64
C VAL A 382 -26.52 3.82 20.15
N ASP A 383 -25.51 3.84 19.28
CA ASP A 383 -25.73 3.86 17.82
C ASP A 383 -26.44 2.58 17.33
N ASP A 384 -26.14 1.42 17.92
CA ASP A 384 -26.76 0.13 17.58
C ASP A 384 -28.22 0.01 18.07
N ILE A 385 -28.69 0.92 18.93
CA ILE A 385 -30.10 0.98 19.34
C ILE A 385 -30.94 1.72 18.31
N PHE A 386 -30.39 2.74 17.63
CA PHE A 386 -31.14 3.53 16.65
C PHE A 386 -31.37 2.80 15.32
N ILE A 387 -30.70 1.67 15.08
CA ILE A 387 -31.01 0.78 13.96
C ILE A 387 -32.19 -0.15 14.25
N LEU A 388 -32.65 -0.24 15.49
CA LEU A 388 -33.77 -1.12 15.85
C LEU A 388 -35.11 -0.52 15.38
N PRO A 389 -36.05 -1.36 14.91
CA PRO A 389 -37.34 -0.88 14.42
C PRO A 389 -38.11 -0.07 15.47
N ASN A 390 -38.79 0.99 15.00
CA ASN A 390 -39.69 1.86 15.78
C ASN A 390 -39.04 2.68 16.92
N ILE A 391 -37.74 2.56 17.19
CA ILE A 391 -37.07 3.34 18.25
C ILE A 391 -36.93 4.80 17.86
N SER A 392 -36.50 5.10 16.63
CA SER A 392 -36.32 6.48 16.17
C SER A 392 -37.63 7.27 16.07
N THR A 393 -38.78 6.60 16.09
CA THR A 393 -40.11 7.22 15.99
C THR A 393 -40.81 7.36 17.35
N ASP A 394 -40.37 6.66 18.40
CA ASP A 394 -41.00 6.72 19.73
C ASP A 394 -40.38 7.84 20.59
N LEU A 395 -40.87 9.06 20.37
CA LEU A 395 -40.41 10.25 21.07
C LEU A 395 -40.63 10.19 22.59
N ASN A 396 -41.71 9.53 23.04
CA ASN A 396 -42.02 9.42 24.47
C ASN A 396 -41.01 8.52 25.18
N PHE A 397 -40.68 7.38 24.56
CA PHE A 397 -39.67 6.49 25.09
C PHE A 397 -38.29 7.16 25.13
N LEU A 398 -37.87 7.81 24.04
CA LEU A 398 -36.60 8.54 23.99
C LEU A 398 -36.54 9.68 25.02
N GLY A 399 -37.63 10.44 25.18
CA GLY A 399 -37.75 11.46 26.22
C GLY A 399 -37.62 10.88 27.63
N SER A 400 -38.16 9.69 27.89
CA SER A 400 -38.00 9.01 29.19
C SER A 400 -36.54 8.64 29.48
N LEU A 401 -35.78 8.22 28.47
CA LEU A 401 -34.35 7.89 28.60
C LEU A 401 -33.52 9.14 28.89
N ILE A 402 -33.84 10.25 28.22
CA ILE A 402 -33.19 11.55 28.45
C ILE A 402 -33.44 12.02 29.88
N LYS A 403 -34.71 12.12 30.27
CA LYS A 403 -35.10 12.58 31.60
C LYS A 403 -34.45 11.75 32.71
N LYS A 404 -34.32 10.43 32.51
CA LYS A 404 -33.71 9.54 33.49
C LYS A 404 -32.21 9.81 33.70
N ASN A 405 -31.54 10.36 32.69
CA ASN A 405 -30.09 10.58 32.65
C ASN A 405 -29.73 12.07 32.50
N GLU A 406 -30.64 12.99 32.84
CA GLU A 406 -30.46 14.42 32.57
C GLU A 406 -29.25 15.06 33.26
N GLU A 407 -28.79 14.45 34.36
CA GLU A 407 -27.61 14.89 35.12
C GLU A 407 -26.32 14.13 34.75
N ASN A 408 -26.41 13.13 33.86
CA ASN A 408 -25.27 12.33 33.41
C ASN A 408 -24.68 12.91 32.13
N ASP A 409 -23.43 13.38 32.13
CA ASP A 409 -22.81 14.04 30.97
C ASP A 409 -22.70 13.14 29.72
N LYS A 410 -22.66 11.81 29.92
CA LYS A 410 -22.69 10.83 28.83
C LYS A 410 -24.00 10.88 28.02
N ILE A 411 -25.06 11.51 28.54
CA ILE A 411 -26.33 11.68 27.84
C ILE A 411 -26.17 12.35 26.48
N LEU A 412 -25.12 13.17 26.31
CA LEU A 412 -24.82 13.82 25.04
C LEU A 412 -24.60 12.81 23.89
N ILE A 413 -24.15 11.58 24.17
CA ILE A 413 -24.02 10.51 23.16
C ILE A 413 -25.40 10.06 22.65
N LEU A 414 -26.38 9.95 23.56
CA LEU A 414 -27.77 9.68 23.20
C LEU A 414 -28.37 10.86 22.45
N CYS A 415 -28.19 12.09 22.95
CA CYS A 415 -28.65 13.31 22.27
C CYS A 415 -28.11 13.40 20.84
N ARG A 416 -26.81 13.13 20.65
CA ARG A 416 -26.18 13.10 19.32
C ARG A 416 -26.90 12.14 18.39
N SER A 417 -27.19 10.94 18.88
CA SER A 417 -27.83 9.89 18.10
C SER A 417 -29.30 10.20 17.80
N ILE A 418 -30.00 10.90 18.69
CA ILE A 418 -31.34 11.45 18.45
C ILE A 418 -31.28 12.50 17.33
N PHE A 419 -30.37 13.47 17.45
CA PHE A 419 -30.19 14.51 16.43
C PHE A 419 -29.78 13.93 15.07
N LYS A 420 -29.01 12.85 15.03
CA LYS A 420 -28.63 12.18 13.79
C LYS A 420 -29.79 11.41 13.13
N ASN A 421 -30.59 10.69 13.91
CA ASN A 421 -31.48 9.64 13.38
C ASN A 421 -32.99 9.94 13.51
N VAL A 422 -33.40 10.93 14.32
CA VAL A 422 -34.82 11.25 14.58
C VAL A 422 -35.21 12.51 13.82
N SER A 423 -36.41 12.57 13.25
CA SER A 423 -36.93 13.79 12.63
C SER A 423 -37.04 14.93 13.65
N PHE A 424 -36.74 16.17 13.24
CA PHE A 424 -36.78 17.31 14.15
C PHE A 424 -38.17 17.48 14.78
N SER A 425 -38.23 17.71 16.11
CA SER A 425 -39.47 17.63 16.90
C SER A 425 -39.32 18.35 18.24
N GLU A 426 -40.40 18.40 19.03
CA GLU A 426 -40.42 18.96 20.40
C GLU A 426 -39.34 18.37 21.31
N LEU A 427 -39.00 17.09 21.15
CA LEU A 427 -37.92 16.44 21.90
C LEU A 427 -36.58 17.13 21.66
N HIS A 428 -36.32 17.58 20.43
CA HIS A 428 -35.07 18.28 20.09
C HIS A 428 -35.01 19.65 20.77
N HIS A 429 -36.12 20.40 20.75
CA HIS A 429 -36.21 21.67 21.47
C HIS A 429 -35.97 21.49 22.97
N ALA A 430 -36.56 20.47 23.58
CA ALA A 430 -36.33 20.15 25.00
C ALA A 430 -34.86 19.84 25.28
N ILE A 431 -34.21 19.03 24.43
CA ILE A 431 -32.77 18.73 24.56
C ILE A 431 -31.93 20.01 24.47
N LEU A 432 -32.20 20.89 23.50
CA LEU A 432 -31.43 22.13 23.30
C LEU A 432 -31.56 23.07 24.50
N ASN A 433 -32.78 23.25 25.00
CA ASN A 433 -33.09 24.22 26.05
C ASN A 433 -32.72 23.72 27.44
N GLU A 434 -32.92 22.44 27.73
CA GLU A 434 -32.85 21.91 29.09
C GLU A 434 -31.60 21.06 29.35
N ILE A 435 -31.03 20.42 28.34
CA ILE A 435 -29.96 19.42 28.51
C ILE A 435 -28.62 19.92 27.97
N LEU A 436 -28.58 20.32 26.69
CA LEU A 436 -27.33 20.50 25.96
C LEU A 436 -26.38 21.48 26.65
N PHE A 437 -26.90 22.63 27.07
CA PHE A 437 -26.10 23.68 27.70
C PHE A 437 -25.72 23.40 29.16
N LYS A 438 -26.20 22.32 29.80
CA LYS A 438 -25.67 21.87 31.10
C LYS A 438 -24.24 21.35 31.00
N PHE A 439 -23.85 20.82 29.83
CA PHE A 439 -22.60 20.11 29.60
C PHE A 439 -21.69 20.82 28.58
N LYS A 440 -21.64 22.16 28.62
CA LYS A 440 -20.79 22.97 27.73
C LYS A 440 -19.33 22.51 27.77
N ASN A 441 -18.63 22.70 26.64
CA ASN A 441 -17.20 22.41 26.46
C ASN A 441 -16.82 20.92 26.46
N LYS A 442 -17.77 20.00 26.29
CA LYS A 442 -17.51 18.58 26.00
C LYS A 442 -17.43 18.37 24.49
N GLN A 443 -16.65 17.40 24.02
CA GLN A 443 -16.57 17.11 22.58
C GLN A 443 -17.95 16.73 22.00
N GLN A 444 -18.70 15.90 22.73
CA GLN A 444 -20.05 15.46 22.34
C GLN A 444 -21.05 16.62 22.30
N PHE A 445 -20.82 17.69 23.06
CA PHE A 445 -21.66 18.89 23.01
C PHE A 445 -21.55 19.55 21.63
N TYR A 446 -20.33 19.66 21.08
CA TYR A 446 -20.12 20.22 19.74
C TYR A 446 -20.68 19.32 18.63
N GLU A 447 -20.60 18.00 18.78
CA GLU A 447 -21.24 17.06 17.85
C GLU A 447 -22.76 17.24 17.82
N VAL A 448 -23.42 17.38 18.97
CA VAL A 448 -24.87 17.65 19.03
C VAL A 448 -25.20 18.98 18.37
N LEU A 449 -24.43 20.04 18.66
CA LEU A 449 -24.61 21.35 18.02
C LEU A 449 -24.46 21.29 16.49
N PHE A 450 -23.48 20.55 15.98
CA PHE A 450 -23.30 20.35 14.55
C PHE A 450 -24.57 19.80 13.89
N TYR A 451 -25.13 18.72 14.43
CA TYR A 451 -26.38 18.16 13.90
C TYR A 451 -27.59 19.08 14.13
N ALA A 452 -27.62 19.86 15.20
CA ALA A 452 -28.65 20.86 15.44
C ALA A 452 -28.63 21.97 14.39
N ILE A 453 -27.45 22.50 14.06
CA ILE A 453 -27.25 23.52 13.02
C ILE A 453 -27.71 23.01 11.65
N LEU A 454 -27.41 21.75 11.31
CA LEU A 454 -27.87 21.17 10.04
C LEU A 454 -29.40 21.11 9.92
N LYS A 455 -30.13 21.08 11.05
CA LYS A 455 -31.59 21.02 11.07
C LYS A 455 -32.26 22.39 11.19
N GLU A 456 -31.77 23.26 12.08
CA GLU A 456 -32.43 24.53 12.42
C GLU A 456 -31.73 25.78 11.89
N GLN A 457 -30.49 25.66 11.37
CA GLN A 457 -29.69 26.79 10.87
C GLN A 457 -29.54 27.96 11.85
N ASN A 458 -29.60 27.69 13.16
CA ASN A 458 -29.54 28.70 14.21
C ASN A 458 -28.13 29.33 14.34
N GLU A 459 -28.06 30.66 14.29
CA GLU A 459 -26.80 31.43 14.37
C GLU A 459 -26.10 31.34 15.72
N GLU A 460 -26.83 31.26 16.82
CA GLU A 460 -26.25 31.16 18.16
C GLU A 460 -25.44 29.87 18.30
N PHE A 461 -25.96 28.76 17.78
CA PHE A 461 -25.28 27.46 17.77
C PHE A 461 -24.01 27.50 16.91
N LEU A 462 -24.07 28.14 15.74
CA LEU A 462 -22.89 28.34 14.90
C LEU A 462 -21.81 29.15 15.62
N ASN A 463 -22.19 30.21 16.33
CA ASN A 463 -21.26 31.03 17.10
C ASN A 463 -20.54 30.24 18.20
N HIS A 464 -21.22 29.28 18.83
CA HIS A 464 -20.58 28.36 19.78
C HIS A 464 -19.49 27.50 19.13
N LEU A 465 -19.74 26.97 17.93
CA LEU A 465 -18.70 26.22 17.20
C LEU A 465 -17.53 27.12 16.82
N LEU A 466 -17.81 28.32 16.31
CA LEU A 466 -16.80 29.30 15.89
C LEU A 466 -15.94 29.86 17.03
N PHE A 467 -16.39 29.74 18.28
CA PHE A 467 -15.63 30.21 19.44
C PHE A 467 -14.51 29.25 19.86
N ASN A 468 -14.70 27.94 19.67
CA ASN A 468 -13.73 26.92 20.08
C ASN A 468 -13.16 26.11 18.89
N LEU A 469 -12.48 26.81 17.97
CA LEU A 469 -12.01 26.23 16.70
C LEU A 469 -11.15 24.98 16.85
N SER A 470 -10.32 24.87 17.90
CA SER A 470 -9.42 23.72 18.11
C SER A 470 -10.16 22.38 18.16
N ASP A 471 -11.37 22.38 18.71
CA ASP A 471 -12.18 21.19 18.91
C ASP A 471 -13.27 21.03 17.84
N THR A 472 -13.57 22.08 17.07
CA THR A 472 -14.75 22.14 16.19
C THR A 472 -14.43 22.31 14.72
N PHE A 473 -13.17 22.57 14.33
CA PHE A 473 -12.82 22.89 12.95
C PHE A 473 -13.24 21.81 11.92
N VAL A 474 -13.26 20.53 12.31
CA VAL A 474 -13.73 19.44 11.44
C VAL A 474 -15.22 19.61 11.11
N PHE A 475 -16.04 19.84 12.14
CA PHE A 475 -17.48 20.12 11.96
C PHE A 475 -17.72 21.41 11.17
N LEU A 476 -16.95 22.45 11.45
CA LEU A 476 -17.02 23.71 10.71
C LEU A 476 -16.60 23.55 9.25
N THR A 477 -15.65 22.65 8.97
CA THR A 477 -15.27 22.32 7.59
C THR A 477 -16.43 21.67 6.86
N ASP A 478 -17.08 20.68 7.48
CA ASP A 478 -18.22 20.00 6.87
C ASP A 478 -19.43 20.95 6.70
N LEU A 479 -19.67 21.86 7.65
CA LEU A 479 -20.67 22.93 7.51
C LEU A 479 -20.29 23.92 6.40
N TYR A 480 -19.02 24.27 6.26
CA TYR A 480 -18.54 25.17 5.21
C TYR A 480 -18.77 24.60 3.80
N LEU A 481 -18.80 23.27 3.63
CA LEU A 481 -19.14 22.67 2.34
C LEU A 481 -20.60 22.92 1.91
N ASN A 482 -21.45 23.34 2.85
CA ASN A 482 -22.82 23.79 2.58
C ASN A 482 -22.86 25.30 2.35
N GLU A 483 -23.45 25.71 1.22
CA GLU A 483 -23.47 27.10 0.74
C GLU A 483 -24.08 28.09 1.74
N THR A 484 -25.06 27.62 2.55
CA THR A 484 -25.73 28.42 3.57
C THR A 484 -24.77 29.01 4.60
N PHE A 485 -23.67 28.31 4.93
CA PHE A 485 -22.78 28.68 6.02
C PHE A 485 -21.43 29.24 5.57
N MET A 486 -21.12 29.18 4.27
CA MET A 486 -19.79 29.50 3.71
C MET A 486 -19.24 30.86 4.18
N SER A 487 -20.01 31.94 3.96
CA SER A 487 -19.57 33.31 4.26
C SER A 487 -19.34 33.54 5.76
N ARG A 488 -20.07 32.82 6.62
CA ARG A 488 -20.05 32.98 8.08
C ARG A 488 -18.87 32.24 8.73
N ILE A 489 -18.40 31.17 8.10
CA ILE A 489 -17.35 30.29 8.64
C ILE A 489 -15.96 30.70 8.13
N LYS A 490 -15.87 31.13 6.87
CA LYS A 490 -14.61 31.35 6.14
C LYS A 490 -13.59 32.17 6.93
N ASP A 491 -14.00 33.34 7.42
CA ASP A 491 -13.10 34.33 8.03
C ASP A 491 -12.41 33.84 9.31
N LYS A 492 -13.01 32.87 10.01
CA LYS A 492 -12.42 32.26 11.22
C LYS A 492 -11.72 30.94 10.93
N LEU A 493 -12.32 30.09 10.10
CA LEU A 493 -11.79 28.75 9.84
C LEU A 493 -10.49 28.79 9.04
N PHE A 494 -10.40 29.65 8.01
CA PHE A 494 -9.26 29.66 7.10
C PHE A 494 -7.95 30.07 7.80
N PRO A 495 -7.90 31.20 8.55
CA PRO A 495 -6.71 31.57 9.29
C PRO A 495 -6.29 30.52 10.33
N PHE A 496 -7.27 29.87 10.98
CA PHE A 496 -7.00 28.80 11.94
C PHE A 496 -6.32 27.60 11.26
N LEU A 497 -6.88 27.10 10.15
CA LEU A 497 -6.30 25.97 9.43
C LEU A 497 -4.91 26.27 8.85
N GLU A 498 -4.69 27.51 8.39
CA GLU A 498 -3.38 27.96 7.92
C GLU A 498 -2.31 27.89 9.02
N ASN A 499 -2.63 28.39 10.21
CA ASN A 499 -1.73 28.34 11.36
C ASN A 499 -1.44 26.90 11.80
N GLU A 500 -2.47 26.05 11.81
CA GLU A 500 -2.37 24.66 12.25
C GLU A 500 -1.71 23.73 11.23
N LEU A 501 -1.59 24.11 9.96
CA LEU A 501 -1.03 23.24 8.92
C LEU A 501 0.42 22.82 9.23
N ASN A 502 1.18 23.67 9.93
CA ASN A 502 2.54 23.38 10.39
C ASN A 502 2.61 22.18 11.36
N SER A 503 1.52 21.86 12.05
CA SER A 503 1.42 20.68 12.92
C SER A 503 1.43 19.36 12.15
N ALA A 504 1.19 19.38 10.83
CA ALA A 504 1.04 18.21 9.97
C ALA A 504 -0.02 17.21 10.45
N ARG A 505 -1.01 17.66 11.23
CA ARG A 505 -2.15 16.84 11.68
C ARG A 505 -3.02 16.43 10.49
N MET A 506 -3.34 15.15 10.38
CA MET A 506 -4.13 14.60 9.28
C MET A 506 -5.52 15.25 9.16
N ASP A 507 -6.17 15.57 10.27
CA ASP A 507 -7.50 16.19 10.24
C ASP A 507 -7.46 17.59 9.62
N VAL A 508 -6.40 18.37 9.88
CA VAL A 508 -6.19 19.70 9.29
C VAL A 508 -5.93 19.58 7.79
N ILE A 509 -5.08 18.63 7.39
CA ILE A 509 -4.78 18.35 5.97
C ILE A 509 -6.06 17.95 5.23
N LYS A 510 -6.84 17.01 5.78
CA LYS A 510 -8.12 16.58 5.21
C LYS A 510 -9.11 17.74 5.10
N SER A 511 -9.21 18.60 6.11
CA SER A 511 -10.07 19.78 6.09
C SER A 511 -9.69 20.76 4.98
N LEU A 512 -8.41 21.11 4.86
CA LEU A 512 -7.93 21.99 3.79
C LEU A 512 -8.15 21.40 2.40
N CYS A 513 -7.89 20.11 2.23
CA CYS A 513 -8.11 19.42 0.95
C CYS A 513 -9.60 19.43 0.55
N LYS A 514 -10.52 19.22 1.50
CA LYS A 514 -11.97 19.35 1.27
C LYS A 514 -12.35 20.76 0.81
N ILE A 515 -11.83 21.79 1.48
CA ILE A 515 -12.07 23.20 1.12
C ILE A 515 -11.53 23.48 -0.29
N LEU A 516 -10.32 23.02 -0.60
CA LEU A 516 -9.69 23.20 -1.90
C LEU A 516 -10.50 22.55 -3.02
N LEU A 517 -10.99 21.32 -2.84
CA LEU A 517 -11.86 20.65 -3.80
C LEU A 517 -13.15 21.45 -4.06
N LYS A 518 -13.74 22.06 -3.03
CA LYS A 518 -14.96 22.88 -3.16
C LYS A 518 -14.69 24.24 -3.81
N GLU A 519 -13.67 24.97 -3.37
CA GLU A 519 -13.38 26.34 -3.86
C GLU A 519 -12.60 26.36 -5.18
N ARG A 520 -11.89 25.28 -5.53
CA ARG A 520 -10.93 25.24 -6.64
C ARG A 520 -9.93 26.40 -6.58
N SER A 521 -9.43 26.68 -5.37
CA SER A 521 -8.57 27.83 -5.09
C SER A 521 -7.10 27.39 -4.90
N THR A 522 -6.20 28.37 -4.79
CA THR A 522 -4.78 28.16 -4.48
C THR A 522 -4.46 28.31 -2.99
N PHE A 523 -5.50 28.51 -2.16
CA PHE A 523 -5.36 28.78 -0.73
C PHE A 523 -4.56 27.67 -0.03
N ASN A 524 -3.43 28.02 0.59
CA ASN A 524 -2.53 27.07 1.27
C ASN A 524 -1.97 25.90 0.42
N LEU A 525 -2.18 25.89 -0.89
CA LEU A 525 -1.72 24.80 -1.76
C LEU A 525 -0.19 24.68 -1.78
N ASN A 526 0.51 25.82 -1.72
CA ASN A 526 1.96 25.90 -1.55
C ASN A 526 2.47 25.19 -0.29
N ASN A 527 1.77 25.39 0.83
CA ASN A 527 2.16 24.83 2.11
C ASN A 527 1.90 23.32 2.13
N LEU A 528 0.80 22.86 1.51
CA LEU A 528 0.52 21.44 1.33
C LEU A 528 1.57 20.75 0.43
N LEU A 529 1.98 21.39 -0.66
CA LEU A 529 3.04 20.87 -1.53
C LEU A 529 4.38 20.80 -0.77
N THR A 530 4.70 21.83 0.01
CA THR A 530 5.90 21.83 0.87
C THR A 530 5.86 20.69 1.88
N LEU A 531 4.71 20.44 2.49
CA LEU A 531 4.51 19.35 3.43
C LEU A 531 4.65 17.98 2.75
N PHE A 532 4.08 17.81 1.56
CA PHE A 532 4.19 16.59 0.76
C PHE A 532 5.64 16.24 0.42
N TYR A 533 6.43 17.20 -0.07
CA TYR A 533 7.84 16.97 -0.41
C TYR A 533 8.78 16.93 0.81
N ALA A 534 8.31 17.32 2.00
CA ALA A 534 9.06 17.14 3.24
C ALA A 534 9.11 15.67 3.68
N GLU A 535 8.17 14.82 3.22
CA GLU A 535 8.13 13.37 3.46
C GLU A 535 8.27 12.98 4.96
N LYS A 536 7.80 13.85 5.88
CA LYS A 536 7.91 13.64 7.33
C LYS A 536 6.92 12.61 7.88
N ASN A 537 5.77 12.46 7.24
CA ASN A 537 4.69 11.56 7.64
C ASN A 537 4.20 10.78 6.41
N GLU A 538 4.23 9.45 6.49
CA GLU A 538 3.89 8.58 5.36
C GLU A 538 2.39 8.64 5.02
N GLU A 539 1.52 8.64 6.02
CA GLU A 539 0.06 8.72 5.85
C GLU A 539 -0.34 10.01 5.11
N SER A 540 0.21 11.15 5.54
CA SER A 540 -0.06 12.43 4.88
C SER A 540 0.49 12.47 3.46
N THR A 541 1.67 11.89 3.23
CA THR A 541 2.29 11.82 1.89
C THR A 541 1.45 10.98 0.95
N GLN A 542 0.98 9.81 1.39
CA GLN A 542 0.10 8.94 0.60
C GLN A 542 -1.23 9.64 0.28
N PHE A 543 -1.88 10.23 1.28
CA PHE A 543 -3.14 10.98 1.10
C PHE A 543 -2.97 12.14 0.11
N LEU A 544 -1.93 12.96 0.30
CA LEU A 544 -1.65 14.11 -0.56
C LEU A 544 -1.28 13.69 -1.99
N SER A 545 -0.64 12.53 -2.18
CA SER A 545 -0.34 12.02 -3.53
C SER A 545 -1.60 11.79 -4.34
N VAL A 546 -2.65 11.22 -3.72
CA VAL A 546 -3.95 10.99 -4.35
C VAL A 546 -4.68 12.32 -4.53
N PHE A 547 -4.70 13.16 -3.49
CA PHE A 547 -5.33 14.47 -3.56
C PHE A 547 -4.77 15.34 -4.70
N PHE A 548 -3.45 15.51 -4.80
CA PHE A 548 -2.87 16.36 -5.86
C PHE A 548 -3.14 15.80 -7.25
N TYR A 549 -3.09 14.47 -7.42
CA TYR A 549 -3.44 13.84 -8.67
C TYR A 549 -4.88 14.19 -9.10
N GLU A 550 -5.86 13.93 -8.21
CA GLU A 550 -7.28 14.21 -8.51
C GLU A 550 -7.53 15.72 -8.68
N PHE A 551 -7.00 16.55 -7.78
CA PHE A 551 -7.21 18.00 -7.77
C PHE A 551 -6.68 18.70 -9.02
N PHE A 552 -5.47 18.35 -9.46
CA PHE A 552 -4.90 18.95 -10.67
C PHE A 552 -5.53 18.35 -11.93
N ASN A 553 -5.83 17.05 -11.95
CA ASN A 553 -6.50 16.44 -13.10
C ASN A 553 -7.91 17.03 -13.35
N GLU A 554 -8.63 17.45 -12.31
CA GLU A 554 -9.91 18.14 -12.45
C GLU A 554 -9.76 19.57 -13.03
N ASN A 555 -8.69 20.29 -12.68
CA ASN A 555 -8.40 21.62 -13.21
C ASN A 555 -6.89 21.91 -13.32
N ASN A 556 -6.33 21.66 -14.51
CA ASN A 556 -4.91 21.88 -14.80
C ASN A 556 -4.49 23.36 -14.77
N ASP A 557 -5.42 24.30 -14.94
CA ASP A 557 -5.09 25.73 -15.01
C ASP A 557 -4.49 26.23 -13.68
N ILE A 558 -4.91 25.67 -12.54
CA ILE A 558 -4.36 26.01 -11.24
C ILE A 558 -2.86 25.67 -11.19
N LEU A 559 -2.49 24.47 -11.66
CA LEU A 559 -1.11 24.02 -11.72
C LEU A 559 -0.31 24.87 -12.72
N ILE A 560 -0.85 25.07 -13.93
CA ILE A 560 -0.20 25.81 -15.01
C ILE A 560 0.10 27.26 -14.61
N ASN A 561 -0.85 27.93 -13.99
CA ASN A 561 -0.73 29.36 -13.63
C ASN A 561 0.14 29.59 -12.40
N ASN A 562 0.31 28.59 -11.54
CA ASN A 562 1.03 28.74 -10.26
C ASN A 562 2.31 27.91 -10.16
N PHE A 563 2.67 27.12 -11.17
CA PHE A 563 3.81 26.21 -11.13
C PHE A 563 5.11 26.87 -10.69
N CYS A 564 5.46 28.05 -11.22
CA CYS A 564 6.71 28.70 -10.84
C CYS A 564 6.71 29.21 -9.39
N THR A 565 5.54 29.57 -8.87
CA THR A 565 5.33 29.90 -7.45
C THR A 565 5.50 28.64 -6.59
N PHE A 566 4.92 27.52 -7.02
CA PHE A 566 5.07 26.23 -6.35
C PHE A 566 6.52 25.75 -6.36
N LEU A 567 7.21 25.84 -7.49
CA LEU A 567 8.62 25.45 -7.61
C LEU A 567 9.53 26.27 -6.67
N LYS A 568 9.19 27.53 -6.38
CA LYS A 568 9.92 28.38 -5.43
C LYS A 568 9.82 27.86 -3.99
N SER A 569 8.70 27.26 -3.59
CA SER A 569 8.52 26.72 -2.22
C SER A 569 9.13 25.34 -2.04
N ILE A 570 9.33 24.58 -3.13
CA ILE A 570 9.92 23.23 -3.06
C ILE A 570 11.45 23.28 -2.88
N PRO A 571 12.03 22.44 -1.99
CA PRO A 571 13.47 22.28 -1.86
C PRO A 571 14.17 21.91 -3.17
N ILE A 572 15.34 22.51 -3.43
CA ILE A 572 16.08 22.34 -4.70
C ILE A 572 16.39 20.87 -5.02
N ASN A 573 16.70 20.05 -4.01
CA ASN A 573 16.96 18.62 -4.18
C ASN A 573 15.73 17.81 -4.63
N LYS A 574 14.52 18.36 -4.51
CA LYS A 574 13.25 17.74 -4.94
C LYS A 574 12.69 18.32 -6.25
N HIS A 575 13.29 19.38 -6.81
CA HIS A 575 12.83 20.04 -8.04
C HIS A 575 12.62 19.08 -9.21
N ARG A 576 13.55 18.14 -9.42
CA ARG A 576 13.43 17.16 -10.50
C ARG A 576 12.17 16.30 -10.34
N ILE A 577 11.91 15.82 -9.13
CA ILE A 577 10.77 14.95 -8.83
C ILE A 577 9.46 15.74 -9.02
N PHE A 578 9.40 16.97 -8.50
CA PHE A 578 8.23 17.84 -8.69
C PHE A 578 7.95 18.15 -10.16
N ILE A 579 8.99 18.36 -10.97
CA ILE A 579 8.85 18.55 -12.41
C ILE A 579 8.31 17.30 -13.09
N ASP A 580 8.91 16.14 -12.83
CA ASP A 580 8.48 14.88 -13.42
C ASP A 580 7.01 14.57 -13.04
N GLN A 581 6.61 14.87 -11.80
CA GLN A 581 5.22 14.74 -11.33
C GLN A 581 4.26 15.78 -11.92
N THR A 582 4.69 17.04 -12.08
CA THR A 582 3.90 18.08 -12.73
C THR A 582 3.58 17.68 -14.18
N LEU A 583 4.57 17.21 -14.92
CA LEU A 583 4.37 16.73 -16.30
C LEU A 583 3.43 15.52 -16.35
N TYR A 584 3.50 14.63 -15.36
CA TYR A 584 2.55 13.53 -15.21
C TYR A 584 1.13 14.02 -14.94
N TRP A 585 0.93 14.96 -14.01
CA TRP A 585 -0.38 15.52 -13.68
C TRP A 585 -1.01 16.28 -14.85
N LEU A 586 -0.23 17.04 -15.60
CA LEU A 586 -0.72 17.78 -16.77
C LEU A 586 -1.15 16.85 -17.92
N ASN A 587 -0.60 15.63 -17.99
CA ASN A 587 -0.88 14.65 -19.05
C ASN A 587 -0.86 15.24 -20.47
N SER A 588 0.11 16.11 -20.75
CA SER A 588 0.28 16.85 -22.02
C SER A 588 -0.84 17.82 -22.39
N SER A 589 -1.69 18.25 -21.46
CA SER A 589 -2.71 19.28 -21.70
C SER A 589 -2.19 20.71 -21.48
N ASN A 590 -2.58 21.64 -22.36
CA ASN A 590 -2.30 23.07 -22.29
C ASN A 590 -0.80 23.39 -22.14
N THR A 591 0.07 22.58 -22.74
CA THR A 591 1.54 22.72 -22.60
C THR A 591 2.09 24.03 -23.18
N ASP A 592 1.40 24.59 -24.17
CA ASP A 592 1.72 25.89 -24.76
C ASP A 592 1.54 27.01 -23.71
N LEU A 593 0.42 26.99 -22.95
CA LEU A 593 0.16 27.98 -21.89
C LEU A 593 1.13 27.81 -20.72
N PHE A 594 1.41 26.57 -20.35
CA PHE A 594 2.43 26.24 -19.37
C PHE A 594 3.80 26.82 -19.73
N THR A 595 4.20 26.66 -20.99
CA THR A 595 5.45 27.22 -21.50
C THR A 595 5.46 28.75 -21.45
N TYR A 596 4.36 29.39 -21.87
CA TYR A 596 4.23 30.85 -21.82
C TYR A 596 4.40 31.40 -20.38
N ASN A 597 3.72 30.79 -19.41
CA ASN A 597 3.80 31.18 -18.00
C ASN A 597 5.22 31.04 -17.41
N ILE A 598 5.95 29.98 -17.79
CA ILE A 598 7.35 29.80 -17.37
C ILE A 598 8.22 30.93 -17.93
N LEU A 599 8.05 31.30 -19.20
CA LEU A 599 8.84 32.37 -19.83
C LEU A 599 8.54 33.75 -19.21
N LEU A 600 7.26 34.05 -18.94
CA LEU A 600 6.86 35.25 -18.21
C LEU A 600 7.57 35.33 -16.86
N PHE A 601 7.57 34.22 -16.12
CA PHE A 601 8.24 34.16 -14.82
C PHE A 601 9.75 34.36 -14.92
N ILE A 602 10.43 33.70 -15.87
CA ILE A 602 11.87 33.86 -16.11
C ILE A 602 12.20 35.33 -16.41
N TYR A 603 11.38 35.98 -17.25
CA TYR A 603 11.59 37.38 -17.62
C TYR A 603 11.46 38.31 -16.42
N LYS A 604 10.45 38.10 -15.56
CA LYS A 604 10.23 38.90 -14.34
C LYS A 604 11.24 38.58 -13.22
N ASN A 605 11.80 37.37 -13.17
CA ASN A 605 12.63 36.87 -12.05
C ASN A 605 13.97 36.30 -12.53
N ILE A 606 14.78 37.10 -13.23
CA ILE A 606 16.05 36.64 -13.79
C ILE A 606 16.95 36.03 -12.70
N GLY A 607 17.46 34.82 -12.98
CA GLY A 607 18.37 34.08 -12.10
C GLY A 607 17.68 33.09 -11.15
N VAL A 608 16.39 33.25 -10.85
CA VAL A 608 15.67 32.36 -9.93
C VAL A 608 15.29 31.06 -10.63
N ASN A 609 15.82 29.92 -10.15
CA ASN A 609 15.56 28.58 -10.69
C ASN A 609 15.85 28.42 -12.20
N LEU A 610 16.60 29.34 -12.81
CA LEU A 610 16.77 29.47 -14.27
C LEU A 610 17.24 28.16 -14.93
N ARG A 611 18.29 27.53 -14.39
CA ARG A 611 18.83 26.27 -14.95
C ARG A 611 17.80 25.15 -14.95
N THR A 612 16.97 25.06 -13.92
CA THR A 612 15.92 24.05 -13.76
C THR A 612 14.80 24.30 -14.77
N LEU A 613 14.34 25.55 -14.87
CA LEU A 613 13.28 25.94 -15.80
C LEU A 613 13.70 25.78 -17.27
N LEU A 614 14.93 26.14 -17.64
CA LEU A 614 15.45 25.93 -18.99
C LEU A 614 15.51 24.43 -19.37
N LYS A 615 15.87 23.55 -18.42
CA LYS A 615 15.82 22.10 -18.65
C LYS A 615 14.40 21.62 -18.88
N LEU A 616 13.43 22.10 -18.11
CA LEU A 616 12.02 21.77 -18.26
C LEU A 616 11.47 22.21 -19.62
N LEU A 617 11.74 23.44 -20.06
CA LEU A 617 11.34 23.93 -21.38
C LEU A 617 11.85 23.04 -22.52
N ASN A 618 13.03 22.43 -22.36
CA ASN A 618 13.56 21.48 -23.32
C ASN A 618 12.84 20.12 -23.31
N LEU A 619 12.19 19.74 -22.22
CA LEU A 619 11.44 18.49 -22.07
C LEU A 619 9.98 18.60 -22.58
N ILE A 620 9.38 19.79 -22.50
CA ILE A 620 7.97 20.00 -22.88
C ILE A 620 7.78 19.79 -24.39
N SER A 621 6.68 19.12 -24.74
CA SER A 621 6.12 19.04 -26.09
C SER A 621 5.07 20.13 -26.30
N PHE A 622 5.05 20.73 -27.49
CA PHE A 622 4.04 21.71 -27.88
C PHE A 622 2.86 21.01 -28.54
N GLU A 623 1.66 21.48 -28.23
CA GLU A 623 0.45 21.04 -28.91
C GLU A 623 0.30 21.77 -30.25
N GLY A 624 0.65 23.05 -30.29
CA GLY A 624 0.59 23.86 -31.50
C GLY A 624 -0.83 24.32 -31.87
N ASN A 625 -1.81 24.10 -31.00
CA ASN A 625 -3.24 24.32 -31.28
C ASN A 625 -3.64 25.81 -31.26
N ASN A 626 -2.90 26.66 -30.54
CA ASN A 626 -3.20 28.09 -30.38
C ASN A 626 -2.10 28.98 -30.96
N ILE A 627 -2.25 29.36 -32.23
CA ILE A 627 -1.26 30.17 -32.97
C ILE A 627 -0.97 31.49 -32.26
N THR A 628 -1.99 32.19 -31.74
CA THR A 628 -1.79 33.46 -31.01
C THR A 628 -0.90 33.27 -29.79
N LEU A 629 -1.10 32.20 -29.02
CA LEU A 629 -0.28 31.87 -27.86
C LEU A 629 1.16 31.52 -28.26
N LEU A 630 1.36 30.76 -29.34
CA LEU A 630 2.70 30.48 -29.87
C LEU A 630 3.43 31.76 -30.31
N LYS A 631 2.72 32.72 -30.91
CA LYS A 631 3.28 34.05 -31.23
C LYS A 631 3.70 34.81 -29.98
N LYS A 632 2.90 34.75 -28.89
CA LYS A 632 3.30 35.33 -27.58
C LYS A 632 4.58 34.69 -27.04
N ILE A 633 4.67 33.36 -27.06
CA ILE A 633 5.85 32.59 -26.63
C ILE A 633 7.09 32.98 -27.47
N ARG A 634 6.93 33.12 -28.79
CA ARG A 634 8.01 33.56 -29.68
C ARG A 634 8.47 34.98 -29.34
N TYR A 635 7.55 35.92 -29.13
CA TYR A 635 7.89 37.30 -28.78
C TYR A 635 8.62 37.39 -27.43
N ILE A 636 8.14 36.72 -26.38
CA ILE A 636 8.83 36.73 -25.09
C ILE A 636 10.20 36.03 -25.14
N SER A 637 10.34 35.00 -25.96
CA SER A 637 11.65 34.36 -26.20
C SER A 637 12.65 35.33 -26.81
N GLN A 638 12.23 36.16 -27.79
CA GLN A 638 13.06 37.23 -28.36
C GLN A 638 13.47 38.27 -27.30
N LEU A 639 12.56 38.64 -26.39
CA LEU A 639 12.86 39.57 -25.29
C LEU A 639 13.87 38.96 -24.29
N LEU A 640 13.75 37.68 -23.99
CA LEU A 640 14.68 36.94 -23.13
C LEU A 640 16.05 36.77 -23.79
N HIS A 641 16.10 36.58 -25.10
CA HIS A 641 17.35 36.51 -25.86
C HIS A 641 18.14 37.82 -25.76
N LYS A 642 17.46 38.98 -25.86
CA LYS A 642 18.06 40.30 -25.61
C LYS A 642 18.65 40.46 -24.20
N ARG A 643 18.24 39.61 -23.25
CA ARG A 643 18.75 39.53 -21.88
C ARG A 643 19.78 38.40 -21.67
N ASN A 644 20.37 37.87 -22.74
CA ASN A 644 21.37 36.81 -22.74
C ASN A 644 20.89 35.44 -22.21
N ILE A 645 19.60 35.12 -22.36
CA ILE A 645 19.05 33.80 -22.02
C ILE A 645 18.96 32.95 -23.30
N ASP A 646 19.62 31.78 -23.31
CA ASP A 646 19.64 30.88 -24.45
C ASP A 646 18.38 30.01 -24.51
N LEU A 647 17.57 30.20 -25.56
CA LEU A 647 16.33 29.50 -25.83
C LEU A 647 16.31 28.83 -27.22
N LYS A 648 17.47 28.64 -27.88
CA LYS A 648 17.54 28.14 -29.27
C LYS A 648 16.76 26.85 -29.53
N VAL A 649 16.80 25.92 -28.58
CA VAL A 649 16.08 24.63 -28.69
C VAL A 649 14.57 24.83 -28.62
N LEU A 650 14.11 25.76 -27.78
CA LEU A 650 12.70 26.12 -27.65
C LEU A 650 12.19 26.81 -28.93
N GLU A 651 12.95 27.78 -29.42
CA GLU A 651 12.64 28.51 -30.66
C GLU A 651 12.53 27.58 -31.87
N ALA A 652 13.44 26.61 -31.99
CA ALA A 652 13.38 25.59 -33.04
C ALA A 652 12.08 24.77 -32.98
N LYS A 653 11.61 24.41 -31.78
CA LYS A 653 10.34 23.69 -31.60
C LYS A 653 9.12 24.54 -31.93
N ILE A 654 9.14 25.84 -31.68
CA ILE A 654 8.00 26.74 -31.95
C ILE A 654 7.92 27.09 -33.44
N ASN A 655 9.08 27.29 -34.08
CA ASN A 655 9.15 27.65 -35.49
C ASN A 655 8.59 26.56 -36.41
N SER A 656 8.53 25.29 -35.98
CA SER A 656 7.89 24.22 -36.74
C SER A 656 6.37 24.33 -36.84
N PHE A 657 5.73 25.18 -36.02
CA PHE A 657 4.27 25.37 -36.00
C PHE A 657 3.81 26.70 -36.59
N THR A 658 4.67 27.73 -36.59
CA THR A 658 4.27 29.12 -36.88
C THR A 658 4.75 29.65 -38.24
N ASN A 659 5.50 28.86 -39.02
CA ASN A 659 5.92 29.15 -40.40
C ASN A 659 6.17 30.64 -40.72
N GLU A 660 7.15 31.24 -40.04
CA GLU A 660 7.59 32.64 -40.25
C GLU A 660 6.50 33.73 -40.18
N GLU A 661 5.30 33.44 -39.67
CA GLU A 661 4.24 34.45 -39.53
C GLU A 661 4.71 35.67 -38.71
N GLU A 662 4.36 36.87 -39.18
CA GLU A 662 4.65 38.11 -38.44
C GLU A 662 3.89 38.14 -37.12
N ILE A 663 4.53 38.73 -36.10
CA ILE A 663 3.94 38.94 -34.77
C ILE A 663 3.16 40.25 -34.82
N GLU A 664 1.84 40.18 -34.70
CA GLU A 664 0.99 41.35 -34.82
C GLU A 664 1.12 42.29 -33.60
N ASP A 665 0.90 43.60 -33.82
CA ASP A 665 1.03 44.64 -32.78
C ASP A 665 0.16 44.39 -31.55
N TYR A 666 -1.01 43.78 -31.71
CA TYR A 666 -1.89 43.46 -30.58
C TYR A 666 -1.30 42.35 -29.69
N VAL A 667 -0.55 41.39 -30.26
CA VAL A 667 0.14 40.33 -29.51
C VAL A 667 1.29 40.95 -28.71
N ILE A 668 2.04 41.85 -29.33
CA ILE A 668 3.11 42.61 -28.67
C ILE A 668 2.55 43.39 -27.48
N LYS A 669 1.42 44.09 -27.67
CA LYS A 669 0.75 44.83 -26.61
C LYS A 669 0.34 43.91 -25.45
N GLN A 670 -0.30 42.77 -25.74
CA GLN A 670 -0.71 41.81 -24.71
C GLN A 670 0.46 41.25 -23.91
N VAL A 671 1.58 40.88 -24.55
CA VAL A 671 2.76 40.37 -23.80
C VAL A 671 3.38 41.48 -22.95
N LYS A 672 3.40 42.73 -23.41
CA LYS A 672 3.88 43.87 -22.61
C LYS A 672 2.97 44.11 -21.40
N ASP A 673 1.66 44.03 -21.59
CA ASP A 673 0.66 44.13 -20.51
C ASP A 673 0.86 42.99 -19.49
N ASP A 674 1.00 41.73 -19.95
CA ASP A 674 1.29 40.56 -19.10
C ASP A 674 2.62 40.69 -18.32
N LEU A 675 3.55 41.49 -18.86
CA LEU A 675 4.85 41.79 -18.26
C LEU A 675 4.85 43.03 -17.35
N ASP A 676 3.73 43.73 -17.21
CA ASP A 676 3.59 45.01 -16.49
C ASP A 676 4.53 46.11 -17.00
N ILE A 677 4.85 46.09 -18.31
CA ILE A 677 5.70 47.11 -18.96
C ILE A 677 4.80 48.26 -19.39
N THR A 678 4.77 49.35 -18.61
CA THR A 678 4.07 50.59 -18.98
C THR A 678 4.85 51.35 -20.07
N TYR A 679 4.10 52.04 -20.95
CA TYR A 679 4.63 52.81 -22.08
C TYR A 679 5.40 54.06 -21.64
#